data_AF-A0A2N2J9E2-F1
#
_entry.id   AF-A0A2N2J9E2-F1
#
_cell.length_a   1.000
_cell.length_b   1.000
_cell.length_c   1.000
_cell.angle_alpha   90.00
_cell.angle_beta   90.00
_cell.angle_gamma   90.00
#
_symmetry.space_group_name_H-M   'P 1'
#
loop_
_entity.id
_entity.type
_entity.pdbx_description
1 polymer ?
#
loop_
_entity_poly.entity_id
_entity_poly.type
_entity_poly.pdbx_seq_one_letter_code
_entity_poly.pdbx_strand_id
1 'polypeptide(L)'
;MTFSYSAATSAATLTCVFALLGGVSGAAPPPPNGCYTLKARSTGKFLSHGSVAAYTADRSEAGDWEKFCVIHTLRSLVSGAAADTVMIQDERLAFMSSQGATAVLGAWQPAAFEEWVPSAVSGGGWAFESKAHGGYLSADATLGGIVSTKPARKEWEVWDLLPATGCKCSPSSDADIATDATPQPGTGPVFGIADTHQHMFAHLGFGGYELHGQSSSVYGIHGALPRCDFVHGPNSSDDPLGRIVSGELHVGAGDPSYSSWPSYHNANHQQLYYKWLERAWRGGLRLQVMLAVDNEFICQFSKVMTVAAYASAGLALVNGVLPPPPPDLGVSCDDMQSVDRQVAAAKALESFIDAQSGGSGKGWYRVAYTPAEARHIIERGKLAVVLGAEVDTLFGCSVNSRCTPAQVDERLAALVNKGVRHIFPVHVLNNGFGGAAQYAEAFLGANVLKTGAPFDLVECDNPKLTKKVIWAPMDGPLCVVLSKWPGLAELGRQICKATPPDWRDVKDAKSHCNRRGLTELGGHLINRMMDNHLVIDVDHMSARTLEATLAIAEARRYPVVAGHTGLVDTEADPSEGQHAARDIDRIRALGGLIAPILHAGLEAHEIKPFGSRIAHDCGGSTRAWAQNYLLAVAAMGGPDTAAVPIGSDMNGWVTQIAPRFGPRACGGEDHQGAGRSPRVAYPFDAHGVPGRFGQLVTGWRTFDFNDDGMANIGLLPDLVQDLKNIGLTDRELAPMFRSAEGYLAMWEKAQGDHDAYARVPLGGAAASMNWADAARHCASQGKRLANRGEVCPKGDGAPLFGRPGGDVWMAVADHPNAWISIGTSYTERGCKLHEEAHGGMPAWGLDKGPEPVTHQAAALRCVDYTRIPLGSAADGLAKPGLSKLGWSDADAYCTRQGLRLATRADVCPAGADGEPRYGRVPGDVWMAVGDRPNAWLSVGTLYADARQCRLHEETYGAAPAWGLDKGPELAVAARVPGAVVCLPPN
;
A
#
# COMPACT_ATOMS: atom_id res chain seq x y z
N MET A 1 26.14 17.48 -21.36
CA MET A 1 26.61 16.87 -22.61
C MET A 1 27.03 15.44 -22.25
N THR A 2 26.15 14.43 -22.13
CA THR A 2 25.48 13.66 -23.22
C THR A 2 26.46 13.35 -24.35
N PHE A 3 26.76 12.09 -24.68
CA PHE A 3 25.94 11.11 -25.42
C PHE A 3 26.38 9.67 -25.06
N SER A 4 25.48 8.73 -24.70
CA SER A 4 24.61 7.90 -25.56
C SER A 4 25.33 6.78 -26.31
N TYR A 5 24.96 5.52 -26.01
CA TYR A 5 25.02 4.42 -26.97
C TYR A 5 23.65 3.75 -27.03
N SER A 6 23.00 3.83 -28.18
CA SER A 6 21.74 3.15 -28.45
C SER A 6 22.00 1.75 -28.98
N ALA A 7 21.16 0.82 -28.54
CA ALA A 7 20.99 -0.51 -29.11
C ALA A 7 20.44 -0.43 -30.55
N ALA A 8 20.89 -1.34 -31.41
CA ALA A 8 20.05 -2.06 -32.37
C ALA A 8 20.89 -3.08 -33.16
N THR A 9 20.25 -4.19 -33.50
CA THR A 9 20.64 -5.22 -34.48
C THR A 9 21.78 -6.18 -34.12
N SER A 10 21.42 -7.31 -33.49
CA SER A 10 21.96 -8.65 -33.79
C SER A 10 21.12 -9.75 -33.11
N ALA A 11 19.82 -9.79 -33.40
CA ALA A 11 18.89 -10.81 -32.87
C ALA A 11 18.30 -11.74 -33.95
N ALA A 12 18.89 -11.78 -35.16
CA ALA A 12 18.27 -12.48 -36.30
C ALA A 12 19.16 -13.49 -37.03
N THR A 13 20.32 -13.88 -36.49
CA THR A 13 21.27 -14.75 -37.22
C THR A 13 21.77 -15.98 -36.44
N LEU A 14 21.09 -16.39 -35.37
CA LEU A 14 21.42 -17.64 -34.64
C LEU A 14 20.33 -18.72 -34.68
N THR A 15 19.39 -18.66 -35.64
CA THR A 15 18.31 -19.65 -35.78
C THR A 15 18.52 -20.67 -36.91
N CYS A 16 19.67 -20.68 -37.59
CA CYS A 16 19.89 -21.54 -38.78
C CYS A 16 21.15 -22.43 -38.78
N VAL A 17 21.67 -22.86 -37.62
CA VAL A 17 22.76 -23.88 -37.55
C VAL A 17 22.46 -25.00 -36.54
N PHE A 18 21.18 -25.29 -36.24
CA PHE A 18 20.81 -26.35 -35.29
C PHE A 18 20.40 -27.69 -35.92
N ALA A 19 20.51 -27.84 -37.24
CA ALA A 19 20.21 -29.09 -37.93
C ALA A 19 21.48 -29.61 -38.62
N LEU A 20 22.25 -30.44 -37.91
CA LEU A 20 23.06 -31.55 -38.44
C LEU A 20 23.94 -32.08 -37.28
N LEU A 21 23.41 -33.08 -36.57
CA LEU A 21 24.04 -34.14 -35.75
C LEU A 21 23.15 -34.45 -34.53
N GLY A 22 22.35 -35.52 -34.62
CA GLY A 22 21.68 -36.17 -33.48
C GLY A 22 20.39 -35.50 -32.98
N GLY A 23 19.25 -36.14 -33.23
CA GLY A 23 17.91 -35.61 -32.97
C GLY A 23 17.60 -35.28 -31.51
N VAL A 24 17.20 -34.04 -31.28
CA VAL A 24 16.41 -33.61 -30.12
C VAL A 24 14.99 -33.42 -30.63
N SER A 25 14.09 -34.34 -30.30
CA SER A 25 12.66 -34.13 -30.54
C SER A 25 12.11 -33.21 -29.45
N GLY A 26 11.23 -32.26 -29.80
CA GLY A 26 10.49 -31.42 -28.85
C GLY A 26 9.46 -32.21 -28.02
N ALA A 27 9.91 -33.23 -27.30
CA ALA A 27 9.09 -33.97 -26.36
C ALA A 27 8.83 -33.11 -25.11
N ALA A 28 7.61 -33.19 -24.56
CA ALA A 28 7.26 -32.53 -23.31
C ALA A 28 8.22 -32.97 -22.19
N PRO A 29 8.71 -32.06 -21.33
CA PRO A 29 9.63 -32.38 -20.23
C PRO A 29 9.10 -33.49 -19.31
N PRO A 30 9.96 -34.10 -18.47
CA PRO A 30 9.50 -35.11 -17.50
C PRO A 30 8.35 -34.54 -16.66
N PRO A 31 7.30 -35.33 -16.38
CA PRO A 31 6.17 -34.88 -15.57
C PRO A 31 6.63 -34.17 -14.29
N PRO A 32 6.06 -33.00 -13.96
CA PRO A 32 6.30 -32.34 -12.68
C PRO A 32 5.92 -33.27 -11.52
N ASN A 33 6.70 -33.23 -10.43
CA ASN A 33 6.54 -34.12 -9.26
C ASN A 33 6.74 -35.61 -9.54
N GLY A 34 7.35 -35.96 -10.67
CA GLY A 34 7.65 -37.35 -10.92
C GLY A 34 8.73 -37.86 -9.95
N CYS A 35 8.39 -38.95 -9.27
CA CYS A 35 9.30 -39.73 -8.45
C CYS A 35 10.04 -40.71 -9.37
N TYR A 36 11.36 -40.62 -9.44
CA TYR A 36 12.18 -41.40 -10.37
C TYR A 36 13.43 -41.97 -9.71
N THR A 37 13.91 -43.08 -10.24
CA THR A 37 15.32 -43.46 -10.13
C THR A 37 16.00 -43.15 -11.46
N LEU A 38 17.19 -42.56 -11.43
CA LEU A 38 17.93 -42.17 -12.63
C LEU A 38 18.98 -43.24 -12.92
N LYS A 39 18.93 -43.87 -14.09
CA LYS A 39 19.91 -44.86 -14.53
C LYS A 39 20.78 -44.30 -15.65
N ALA A 40 22.09 -44.25 -15.42
CA ALA A 40 23.07 -43.87 -16.43
C ALA A 40 23.13 -44.95 -17.52
N ARG A 41 22.87 -44.60 -18.77
CA ARG A 41 22.83 -45.57 -19.87
C ARG A 41 24.23 -46.07 -20.24
N SER A 42 25.26 -45.24 -20.10
CA SER A 42 26.64 -45.63 -20.44
C SER A 42 27.18 -46.74 -19.53
N THR A 43 26.79 -46.75 -18.26
CA THR A 43 27.28 -47.71 -17.24
C THR A 43 26.23 -48.75 -16.85
N GLY A 44 24.95 -48.48 -17.11
CA GLY A 44 23.84 -49.27 -16.61
C GLY A 44 23.67 -49.18 -15.08
N LYS A 45 24.28 -48.18 -14.43
CA LYS A 45 24.24 -47.98 -12.98
C LYS A 45 23.24 -46.89 -12.58
N PHE A 46 22.72 -46.99 -11.37
CA PHE A 46 21.81 -46.01 -10.81
C PHE A 46 22.55 -44.88 -10.13
N LEU A 47 22.03 -43.67 -10.32
CA LEU A 47 22.41 -42.49 -9.56
C LEU A 47 22.11 -42.72 -8.08
N SER A 48 23.06 -42.35 -7.24
CA SER A 48 22.98 -42.45 -5.79
C SER A 48 23.74 -41.30 -5.14
N HIS A 49 23.44 -41.06 -3.87
CA HIS A 49 24.26 -40.17 -3.08
C HIS A 49 25.52 -40.93 -2.61
N GLY A 50 26.69 -40.31 -2.75
CA GLY A 50 27.93 -40.84 -2.19
C GLY A 50 27.99 -40.73 -0.66
N SER A 51 29.10 -41.18 -0.06
CA SER A 51 29.41 -40.98 1.37
C SER A 51 29.80 -39.54 1.72
N VAL A 52 30.09 -38.73 0.71
CA VAL A 52 30.30 -37.28 0.76
C VAL A 52 29.12 -36.62 0.05
N ALA A 53 28.83 -35.33 0.25
CA ALA A 53 27.68 -34.62 -0.36
C ALA A 53 27.62 -34.65 -1.91
N ALA A 54 28.53 -35.35 -2.58
CA ALA A 54 28.59 -35.60 -4.02
C ALA A 54 27.70 -36.76 -4.46
N TYR A 55 27.30 -36.73 -5.73
CA TYR A 55 26.55 -37.80 -6.37
C TYR A 55 27.46 -38.78 -7.14
N THR A 56 27.08 -40.05 -7.16
CA THR A 56 27.74 -41.12 -7.90
C THR A 56 26.71 -41.95 -8.68
N ALA A 57 27.14 -42.65 -9.71
CA ALA A 57 26.34 -43.57 -10.51
C ALA A 57 27.05 -44.94 -10.59
N ASP A 58 27.10 -45.62 -9.45
CA ASP A 58 27.88 -46.85 -9.23
C ASP A 58 27.02 -48.04 -8.77
N ARG A 59 25.75 -47.80 -8.43
CA ARG A 59 24.82 -48.79 -7.89
C ARG A 59 24.24 -49.68 -8.97
N SER A 60 24.25 -51.01 -8.76
CA SER A 60 23.71 -51.99 -9.71
C SER A 60 22.19 -52.14 -9.64
N GLU A 61 21.58 -51.78 -8.52
CA GLU A 61 20.14 -51.88 -8.27
C GLU A 61 19.66 -50.56 -7.65
N ALA A 62 18.39 -50.23 -7.90
CA ALA A 62 17.73 -49.09 -7.27
C ALA A 62 17.20 -49.49 -5.89
N GLY A 63 17.71 -48.88 -4.82
CA GLY A 63 17.16 -48.97 -3.46
C GLY A 63 16.36 -47.71 -3.10
N ASP A 64 15.98 -47.59 -1.82
CA ASP A 64 15.24 -46.41 -1.35
C ASP A 64 16.06 -45.11 -1.50
N TRP A 65 17.37 -45.16 -1.25
CA TRP A 65 18.29 -44.02 -1.27
C TRP A 65 18.69 -43.53 -2.67
N GLU A 66 18.16 -44.15 -3.73
CA GLU A 66 18.45 -43.87 -5.14
C GLU A 66 17.24 -43.22 -5.86
N LYS A 67 16.33 -42.61 -5.09
CA LYS A 67 15.10 -41.95 -5.55
C LYS A 67 15.25 -40.42 -5.58
N PHE A 68 14.69 -39.81 -6.61
CA PHE A 68 14.78 -38.39 -6.90
C PHE A 68 13.45 -37.82 -7.38
N CYS A 69 13.21 -36.56 -7.03
CA CYS A 69 12.04 -35.78 -7.43
C CYS A 69 12.44 -34.76 -8.49
N VAL A 70 11.72 -34.73 -9.62
CA VAL A 70 11.90 -33.70 -10.65
C VAL A 70 10.87 -32.59 -10.41
N ILE A 71 11.36 -31.44 -9.94
CA ILE A 71 10.57 -30.27 -9.57
C ILE A 71 10.68 -29.24 -10.69
N HIS A 72 9.54 -28.73 -11.18
CA HIS A 72 9.54 -27.67 -12.19
C HIS A 72 9.70 -26.31 -11.53
N THR A 73 10.48 -25.42 -12.13
CA THR A 73 10.58 -24.04 -11.66
C THR A 73 9.46 -23.18 -12.25
N LEU A 74 9.07 -22.10 -11.57
CA LEU A 74 8.09 -21.13 -12.10
C LEU A 74 8.73 -20.16 -13.09
N ARG A 75 10.01 -20.35 -13.41
CA ARG A 75 10.80 -19.43 -14.22
C ARG A 75 10.38 -19.41 -15.69
N SER A 76 9.90 -20.54 -16.21
CA SER A 76 9.36 -20.61 -17.58
C SER A 76 8.07 -19.77 -17.74
N LEU A 77 7.27 -19.63 -16.67
CA LEU A 77 6.08 -18.77 -16.66
C LEU A 77 6.43 -17.28 -16.69
N VAL A 78 7.50 -16.86 -16.01
CA VAL A 78 7.85 -15.43 -15.82
C VAL A 78 8.70 -14.86 -16.96
N SER A 79 9.57 -15.65 -17.57
CA SER A 79 10.56 -15.15 -18.55
C SER A 79 10.12 -15.21 -20.01
N GLY A 80 8.98 -15.86 -20.32
CA GLY A 80 8.58 -16.15 -21.70
C GLY A 80 9.59 -16.98 -22.48
N ALA A 81 10.62 -17.54 -21.82
CA ALA A 81 11.69 -18.30 -22.43
C ALA A 81 11.28 -19.77 -22.58
N ALA A 82 11.46 -20.29 -23.79
CA ALA A 82 10.95 -21.58 -24.28
C ALA A 82 11.65 -22.85 -23.72
N ALA A 83 12.16 -22.82 -22.49
CA ALA A 83 12.73 -24.02 -21.88
C ALA A 83 12.24 -24.17 -20.43
N ASP A 84 11.40 -25.17 -20.18
CA ASP A 84 11.03 -25.61 -18.83
C ASP A 84 12.29 -26.11 -18.12
N THR A 85 12.81 -25.33 -17.17
CA THR A 85 13.89 -25.78 -16.29
C THR A 85 13.33 -26.61 -15.15
N VAL A 86 14.07 -27.62 -14.75
CA VAL A 86 13.76 -28.49 -13.63
C VAL A 86 14.87 -28.44 -12.59
N MET A 87 14.51 -28.74 -11.36
CA MET A 87 15.43 -29.05 -10.27
C MET A 87 15.27 -30.52 -9.93
N ILE A 88 16.36 -31.18 -9.57
CA ILE A 88 16.36 -32.59 -9.15
C ILE A 88 16.64 -32.63 -7.66
N GLN A 89 15.71 -33.11 -6.86
CA GLN A 89 15.82 -33.19 -5.39
C GLN A 89 15.99 -34.64 -4.96
N ASP A 90 16.91 -34.92 -4.03
CA ASP A 90 17.09 -36.24 -3.42
C ASP A 90 16.15 -36.46 -2.21
N GLU A 91 16.08 -37.67 -1.68
CA GLU A 91 15.24 -37.99 -0.50
C GLU A 91 15.69 -37.32 0.81
N ARG A 92 16.88 -36.70 0.84
CA ARG A 92 17.34 -35.87 1.96
C ARG A 92 16.79 -34.44 1.84
N LEU A 93 16.10 -34.12 0.73
CA LEU A 93 15.60 -32.80 0.36
C LEU A 93 16.68 -31.85 -0.20
N ALA A 94 17.85 -32.37 -0.58
CA ALA A 94 18.89 -31.58 -1.22
C ALA A 94 18.67 -31.51 -2.73
N PHE A 95 18.79 -30.31 -3.31
CA PHE A 95 18.78 -30.06 -4.74
C PHE A 95 20.14 -30.40 -5.35
N MET A 96 20.12 -31.02 -6.53
CA MET A 96 21.31 -31.39 -7.26
C MET A 96 21.94 -30.14 -7.92
N SER A 97 23.12 -29.77 -7.44
CA SER A 97 23.84 -28.54 -7.79
C SER A 97 25.05 -28.82 -8.67
N SER A 98 25.14 -28.12 -9.81
CA SER A 98 26.31 -28.15 -10.68
C SER A 98 27.40 -27.19 -10.17
N GLN A 99 28.33 -27.70 -9.37
CA GLN A 99 29.45 -26.91 -8.80
C GLN A 99 30.59 -26.81 -9.82
N GLY A 100 30.30 -26.17 -10.95
CA GLY A 100 31.21 -26.09 -12.11
C GLY A 100 31.35 -27.42 -12.87
N ALA A 101 32.42 -27.54 -13.66
CA ALA A 101 32.64 -28.68 -14.57
C ALA A 101 33.04 -30.00 -13.87
N THR A 102 33.41 -29.96 -12.58
CA THR A 102 34.15 -31.07 -11.95
C THR A 102 33.34 -31.87 -10.94
N ALA A 103 32.24 -31.33 -10.40
CA ALA A 103 31.45 -32.02 -9.39
C ALA A 103 29.97 -31.62 -9.43
N VAL A 104 29.12 -32.56 -9.03
CA VAL A 104 27.70 -32.34 -8.74
C VAL A 104 27.44 -32.69 -7.28
N LEU A 105 26.95 -31.73 -6.52
CA LEU A 105 26.78 -31.80 -5.06
C LEU A 105 25.33 -31.53 -4.63
N GLY A 106 24.93 -31.95 -3.44
CA GLY A 106 23.66 -31.56 -2.84
C GLY A 106 23.70 -30.14 -2.26
N ALA A 107 22.69 -29.33 -2.57
CA ALA A 107 22.47 -27.98 -2.04
C ALA A 107 21.11 -27.88 -1.34
N TRP A 108 21.03 -27.08 -0.28
CA TRP A 108 19.82 -26.98 0.56
C TRP A 108 18.88 -25.83 0.18
N GLN A 109 19.27 -25.00 -0.78
CA GLN A 109 18.49 -23.89 -1.29
C GLN A 109 18.59 -23.86 -2.82
N PRO A 110 17.48 -23.57 -3.52
CA PRO A 110 17.50 -23.48 -4.97
C PRO A 110 18.14 -22.17 -5.44
N ALA A 111 19.06 -22.28 -6.38
CA ALA A 111 19.64 -21.16 -7.12
C ALA A 111 19.90 -21.58 -8.58
N ALA A 112 20.59 -20.72 -9.34
CA ALA A 112 20.86 -20.98 -10.76
C ALA A 112 21.71 -22.25 -11.02
N PHE A 113 22.51 -22.70 -10.04
CA PHE A 113 23.35 -23.90 -10.15
C PHE A 113 22.56 -25.20 -9.98
N GLU A 114 21.36 -25.14 -9.43
CA GLU A 114 20.44 -26.27 -9.24
C GLU A 114 19.43 -26.41 -10.39
N GLU A 115 19.46 -25.48 -11.35
CA GLU A 115 18.61 -25.49 -12.53
C GLU A 115 19.21 -26.35 -13.66
N TRP A 116 18.41 -27.30 -14.14
CA TRP A 116 18.73 -28.18 -15.25
C TRP A 116 17.72 -27.98 -16.39
N VAL A 117 18.22 -27.90 -17.62
CA VAL A 117 17.40 -27.93 -18.83
C VAL A 117 17.29 -29.39 -19.29
N PRO A 118 16.11 -30.04 -19.13
CA PRO A 118 15.90 -31.39 -19.60
C PRO A 118 15.77 -31.40 -21.13
N SER A 119 16.44 -32.32 -21.81
CA SER A 119 16.28 -32.54 -23.26
C SER A 119 16.05 -34.00 -23.55
N ALA A 120 14.95 -34.33 -24.24
CA ALA A 120 14.68 -35.69 -24.67
C ALA A 120 15.65 -36.13 -25.76
N VAL A 121 16.17 -37.35 -25.66
CA VAL A 121 17.16 -37.90 -26.59
C VAL A 121 16.48 -38.82 -27.62
N SER A 122 16.84 -38.69 -28.90
CA SER A 122 16.47 -39.64 -29.95
C SER A 122 16.84 -41.07 -29.53
N GLY A 123 15.83 -41.93 -29.35
CA GLY A 123 16.00 -43.30 -28.81
C GLY A 123 15.58 -43.48 -27.36
N GLY A 124 14.98 -42.45 -26.74
CA GLY A 124 14.50 -42.46 -25.36
C GLY A 124 15.54 -41.98 -24.36
N GLY A 125 15.11 -41.63 -23.14
CA GLY A 125 15.97 -41.08 -22.08
C GLY A 125 16.15 -39.55 -22.15
N TRP A 126 16.91 -39.02 -21.20
CA TRP A 126 17.01 -37.58 -20.93
C TRP A 126 18.46 -37.08 -20.79
N ALA A 127 18.71 -35.90 -21.36
CA ALA A 127 19.83 -35.01 -21.04
C ALA A 127 19.43 -34.05 -19.93
N PHE A 128 20.38 -33.65 -19.08
CA PHE A 128 20.22 -32.51 -18.19
C PHE A 128 21.39 -31.56 -18.38
N GLU A 129 21.12 -30.37 -18.91
CA GLU A 129 22.13 -29.31 -19.09
C GLU A 129 22.04 -28.31 -17.93
N SER A 130 23.14 -28.05 -17.23
CA SER A 130 23.20 -27.03 -16.19
C SER A 130 22.94 -25.65 -16.78
N LYS A 131 21.97 -24.93 -16.22
CA LYS A 131 21.66 -23.57 -16.67
C LYS A 131 22.75 -22.57 -16.32
N ALA A 132 23.49 -22.78 -15.23
CA ALA A 132 24.51 -21.86 -14.75
C ALA A 132 25.71 -21.75 -15.69
N HIS A 133 26.13 -22.86 -16.32
CA HIS A 133 27.36 -22.88 -17.13
C HIS A 133 27.30 -23.79 -18.38
N GLY A 134 26.16 -24.42 -18.70
CA GLY A 134 25.94 -25.17 -19.94
C GLY A 134 26.56 -26.58 -20.00
N GLY A 135 27.05 -27.11 -18.86
CA GLY A 135 27.61 -28.47 -18.79
C GLY A 135 26.52 -29.52 -18.57
N TYR A 136 26.68 -30.72 -19.14
CA TYR A 136 25.68 -31.80 -19.04
C TYR A 136 25.96 -32.75 -17.87
N LEU A 137 24.92 -33.12 -17.12
CA LEU A 137 24.99 -34.12 -16.05
C LEU A 137 25.52 -35.45 -16.58
N SER A 138 26.69 -35.85 -16.13
CA SER A 138 27.43 -36.99 -16.70
C SER A 138 27.99 -37.89 -15.60
N ALA A 139 27.92 -39.21 -15.81
CA ALA A 139 28.58 -40.20 -14.96
C ALA A 139 29.93 -40.58 -15.56
N ASP A 140 31.00 -40.56 -14.76
CA ASP A 140 32.32 -41.00 -15.20
C ASP A 140 32.62 -42.44 -14.78
N ALA A 141 32.46 -43.37 -15.72
CA ALA A 141 32.72 -44.78 -15.51
C ALA A 141 34.19 -45.08 -15.14
N THR A 142 35.14 -44.24 -15.55
CA THR A 142 36.58 -44.44 -15.31
C THR A 142 37.00 -43.99 -13.91
N LEU A 143 36.20 -43.15 -13.27
CA LEU A 143 36.42 -42.63 -11.92
C LEU A 143 35.44 -43.23 -10.90
N GLY A 144 35.04 -44.48 -11.10
CA GLY A 144 34.16 -45.18 -10.16
C GLY A 144 32.72 -44.64 -10.13
N GLY A 145 32.26 -44.01 -11.21
CA GLY A 145 30.89 -43.50 -11.35
C GLY A 145 30.68 -42.09 -10.81
N ILE A 146 31.71 -41.30 -10.53
CA ILE A 146 31.56 -39.90 -10.09
C ILE A 146 30.67 -39.12 -11.06
N VAL A 147 29.72 -38.35 -10.52
CA VAL A 147 28.85 -37.49 -11.31
C VAL A 147 29.39 -36.06 -11.35
N SER A 148 29.54 -35.54 -12.56
CA SER A 148 30.09 -34.21 -12.85
C SER A 148 29.32 -33.55 -14.00
N THR A 149 29.77 -32.36 -14.43
CA THR A 149 29.20 -31.72 -15.63
C THR A 149 30.23 -31.64 -16.77
N LYS A 150 29.94 -32.27 -17.90
CA LYS A 150 30.85 -32.27 -19.07
C LYS A 150 30.45 -31.22 -20.10
N PRO A 151 31.40 -30.47 -20.69
CA PRO A 151 31.11 -29.33 -21.57
C PRO A 151 30.69 -29.71 -23.01
N ALA A 152 30.84 -30.97 -23.44
CA ALA A 152 30.64 -31.38 -24.83
C ALA A 152 29.44 -32.33 -25.04
N ARG A 153 28.56 -32.00 -26.00
CA ARG A 153 27.45 -32.86 -26.49
C ARG A 153 27.86 -34.19 -27.15
N LYS A 154 29.15 -34.58 -27.14
CA LYS A 154 29.59 -35.90 -27.59
C LYS A 154 29.98 -36.84 -26.44
N GLU A 155 30.00 -36.34 -25.21
CA GLU A 155 30.49 -37.07 -24.02
C GLU A 155 29.48 -37.04 -22.85
N TRP A 156 28.25 -36.62 -23.11
CA TRP A 156 27.21 -36.47 -22.09
C TRP A 156 26.43 -37.78 -21.89
N GLU A 157 26.00 -37.98 -20.65
CA GLU A 157 25.23 -39.16 -20.25
C GLU A 157 23.77 -39.04 -20.66
N VAL A 158 23.17 -40.17 -21.06
CA VAL A 158 21.72 -40.28 -21.23
C VAL A 158 21.16 -40.99 -20.01
N TRP A 159 20.21 -40.34 -19.34
CA TRP A 159 19.59 -40.86 -18.13
C TRP A 159 18.23 -41.46 -18.45
N ASP A 160 18.04 -42.72 -18.08
CA ASP A 160 16.72 -43.35 -18.06
C ASP A 160 16.02 -42.97 -16.76
N LEU A 161 14.94 -42.19 -16.87
CA LEU A 161 14.07 -41.83 -15.75
C LEU A 161 13.03 -42.94 -15.56
N LEU A 162 13.30 -43.84 -14.60
CA LEU A 162 12.41 -44.94 -14.29
C LEU A 162 11.45 -44.52 -13.18
N PRO A 163 10.11 -44.58 -13.37
CA PRO A 163 9.15 -44.23 -12.33
C PRO A 163 9.38 -45.03 -11.04
N ALA A 164 9.41 -44.34 -9.92
CA ALA A 164 9.53 -44.88 -8.58
C ALA A 164 8.31 -44.50 -7.74
N THR A 165 8.19 -45.09 -6.55
CA THR A 165 7.14 -44.74 -5.57
C THR A 165 7.74 -44.49 -4.20
N GLY A 166 7.03 -43.70 -3.37
CA GLY A 166 7.44 -43.41 -1.99
C GLY A 166 8.59 -42.41 -1.85
N CYS A 167 8.90 -41.61 -2.87
CA CYS A 167 9.87 -40.51 -2.74
C CYS A 167 9.43 -39.51 -1.67
N LYS A 168 10.38 -39.05 -0.85
CA LYS A 168 10.20 -37.88 0.02
C LYS A 168 10.42 -36.58 -0.78
N CYS A 169 9.41 -36.12 -1.50
CA CYS A 169 9.49 -34.89 -2.28
C CYS A 169 8.92 -33.69 -1.53
N SER A 170 9.58 -32.54 -1.61
CA SER A 170 8.89 -31.27 -1.37
C SER A 170 7.76 -31.10 -2.41
N PRO A 171 6.57 -30.59 -2.04
CA PRO A 171 5.49 -30.37 -3.02
C PRO A 171 5.89 -29.32 -4.06
N SER A 172 5.76 -29.58 -5.38
CA SER A 172 6.12 -28.57 -6.40
C SER A 172 5.09 -27.47 -6.63
N SER A 173 3.91 -27.55 -6.00
CA SER A 173 2.88 -26.52 -6.15
C SER A 173 3.08 -25.46 -5.08
N ASP A 174 3.13 -24.20 -5.51
CA ASP A 174 3.00 -23.05 -4.63
C ASP A 174 1.72 -23.19 -3.80
N ALA A 175 1.88 -23.23 -2.47
CA ALA A 175 0.91 -23.54 -1.40
C ALA A 175 -0.57 -23.75 -1.82
N ASP A 176 -1.19 -24.84 -1.35
CA ASP A 176 -2.63 -25.07 -1.52
C ASP A 176 -3.42 -24.14 -0.59
N ILE A 177 -4.04 -23.14 -1.19
CA ILE A 177 -4.85 -22.11 -0.53
C ILE A 177 -6.22 -22.65 -0.07
N ALA A 178 -6.58 -23.88 -0.42
CA ALA A 178 -7.75 -24.62 0.05
C ALA A 178 -9.07 -23.84 0.00
N THR A 179 -9.38 -23.21 -1.14
CA THR A 179 -10.63 -22.46 -1.32
C THR A 179 -11.13 -22.48 -2.75
N ASP A 180 -12.46 -22.52 -2.91
CA ASP A 180 -13.16 -22.31 -4.19
C ASP A 180 -13.68 -20.87 -4.35
N ALA A 181 -13.42 -19.99 -3.36
CA ALA A 181 -13.87 -18.62 -3.37
C ALA A 181 -13.25 -17.83 -4.52
N THR A 182 -14.09 -17.06 -5.20
CA THR A 182 -13.70 -16.21 -6.32
C THR A 182 -14.19 -14.78 -6.08
N PRO A 183 -13.28 -13.80 -5.95
CA PRO A 183 -13.64 -12.40 -5.85
C PRO A 183 -14.46 -11.96 -7.05
N GLN A 184 -15.63 -11.38 -6.78
CA GLN A 184 -16.56 -10.93 -7.80
C GLN A 184 -16.33 -9.46 -8.12
N PRO A 185 -16.38 -9.06 -9.41
CA PRO A 185 -16.47 -7.66 -9.80
C PRO A 185 -17.72 -6.98 -9.21
N GLY A 186 -17.66 -5.67 -8.99
CA GLY A 186 -18.79 -4.88 -8.49
C GLY A 186 -18.61 -3.40 -8.78
N THR A 187 -19.71 -2.63 -8.87
CA THR A 187 -19.70 -1.21 -9.28
C THR A 187 -20.41 -0.30 -8.27
N GLY A 188 -20.24 -0.57 -6.98
CA GLY A 188 -20.85 0.18 -5.87
C GLY A 188 -19.84 0.42 -4.74
N PRO A 189 -20.30 0.89 -3.57
CA PRO A 189 -19.44 0.98 -2.39
C PRO A 189 -18.72 -0.35 -2.14
N VAL A 190 -17.41 -0.29 -1.93
CA VAL A 190 -16.57 -1.48 -1.79
C VAL A 190 -16.93 -2.21 -0.50
N PHE A 191 -17.33 -3.47 -0.65
CA PHE A 191 -17.37 -4.42 0.45
C PHE A 191 -16.06 -5.20 0.51
N GLY A 192 -15.30 -5.00 1.58
CA GLY A 192 -14.05 -5.69 1.84
C GLY A 192 -13.18 -5.04 2.91
N ILE A 193 -12.16 -5.78 3.29
CA ILE A 193 -11.20 -5.39 4.33
C ILE A 193 -10.07 -4.57 3.68
N ALA A 194 -9.67 -3.49 4.35
CA ALA A 194 -8.39 -2.83 4.19
C ALA A 194 -7.45 -3.28 5.32
N ASP A 195 -6.27 -3.77 4.93
CA ASP A 195 -5.11 -3.86 5.83
C ASP A 195 -4.22 -2.64 5.58
N THR A 196 -4.25 -1.69 6.50
CA THR A 196 -3.60 -0.38 6.31
C THR A 196 -2.13 -0.36 6.68
N HIS A 197 -1.58 -1.49 7.12
CA HIS A 197 -0.20 -1.54 7.59
C HIS A 197 0.39 -2.94 7.49
N GLN A 198 1.34 -3.16 6.59
CA GLN A 198 2.09 -4.41 6.47
C GLN A 198 3.43 -4.22 5.74
N HIS A 199 4.39 -5.10 6.04
CA HIS A 199 5.76 -5.03 5.52
C HIS A 199 6.14 -6.24 4.66
N MET A 200 5.42 -6.42 3.55
CA MET A 200 5.56 -7.58 2.67
C MET A 200 7.02 -7.84 2.26
N PHE A 201 7.79 -6.78 1.99
CA PHE A 201 9.16 -6.85 1.50
C PHE A 201 10.23 -6.50 2.54
N ALA A 202 9.93 -6.60 3.84
CA ALA A 202 10.87 -6.34 4.94
C ALA A 202 12.19 -7.13 4.83
N HIS A 203 12.19 -8.31 4.18
CA HIS A 203 13.40 -9.09 3.87
C HIS A 203 14.41 -8.36 2.99
N LEU A 204 14.05 -7.25 2.34
CA LEU A 204 14.97 -6.37 1.60
C LEU A 204 15.36 -5.11 2.39
N GLY A 205 14.69 -4.88 3.52
CA GLY A 205 15.05 -3.93 4.56
C GLY A 205 16.03 -4.54 5.56
N PHE A 206 16.43 -3.76 6.55
CA PHE A 206 17.35 -4.18 7.63
C PHE A 206 18.66 -4.80 7.09
N GLY A 207 19.10 -4.34 5.92
CA GLY A 207 20.31 -4.86 5.25
C GLY A 207 20.14 -6.20 4.53
N GLY A 208 18.94 -6.76 4.48
CA GLY A 208 18.65 -8.04 3.82
C GLY A 208 18.80 -9.29 4.69
N TYR A 209 18.99 -9.11 5.99
CA TYR A 209 19.46 -10.18 6.89
C TYR A 209 18.42 -10.70 7.86
N GLU A 210 17.60 -9.79 8.35
CA GLU A 210 16.92 -10.03 9.60
C GLU A 210 15.62 -10.80 9.45
N LEU A 211 14.96 -10.65 8.30
CA LEU A 211 13.72 -11.36 8.02
C LEU A 211 13.99 -12.49 7.04
N HIS A 212 13.90 -13.72 7.54
CA HIS A 212 14.13 -14.91 6.74
C HIS A 212 12.92 -15.24 5.85
N GLY A 213 13.19 -15.47 4.56
CA GLY A 213 12.18 -15.75 3.54
C GLY A 213 11.71 -14.52 2.76
N GLN A 214 11.08 -14.77 1.62
CA GLN A 214 10.69 -13.78 0.61
C GLN A 214 9.22 -13.93 0.24
N SER A 215 8.59 -12.85 -0.19
CA SER A 215 7.16 -12.83 -0.54
C SER A 215 6.85 -13.62 -1.83
N SER A 216 7.85 -13.83 -2.67
CA SER A 216 7.77 -14.61 -3.92
C SER A 216 9.15 -15.01 -4.40
N SER A 217 9.24 -16.12 -5.16
CA SER A 217 10.47 -16.51 -5.85
C SER A 217 10.16 -17.19 -7.17
N VAL A 218 11.02 -17.02 -8.16
CA VAL A 218 10.96 -17.76 -9.44
C VAL A 218 11.20 -19.25 -9.27
N TYR A 219 11.77 -19.66 -8.12
CA TYR A 219 11.93 -21.06 -7.71
C TYR A 219 10.73 -21.57 -6.91
N GLY A 220 9.61 -20.84 -6.91
CA GLY A 220 8.42 -21.16 -6.15
C GLY A 220 8.66 -21.13 -4.65
N ILE A 221 7.85 -21.90 -3.93
CA ILE A 221 7.89 -21.96 -2.48
C ILE A 221 9.27 -22.35 -1.90
N HIS A 222 10.03 -23.21 -2.59
CA HIS A 222 11.35 -23.66 -2.13
C HIS A 222 12.39 -22.54 -2.08
N GLY A 223 12.29 -21.56 -2.98
CA GLY A 223 13.15 -20.38 -2.98
C GLY A 223 12.59 -19.22 -2.15
N ALA A 224 11.26 -19.15 -2.02
CA ALA A 224 10.61 -18.10 -1.24
C ALA A 224 10.73 -18.36 0.26
N LEU A 225 10.51 -19.59 0.72
CA LEU A 225 10.45 -19.95 2.13
C LEU A 225 11.42 -21.08 2.50
N PRO A 226 12.74 -20.93 2.21
CA PRO A 226 13.72 -22.00 2.37
C PRO A 226 13.97 -22.34 3.85
N ARG A 227 14.69 -23.43 4.12
CA ARG A 227 15.13 -23.76 5.49
C ARG A 227 15.99 -22.64 6.09
N CYS A 228 15.82 -22.38 7.39
CA CYS A 228 16.55 -21.36 8.16
C CYS A 228 17.68 -21.93 9.04
N ASP A 229 17.91 -23.25 8.99
CA ASP A 229 18.91 -23.97 9.81
C ASP A 229 20.34 -23.41 9.67
N PHE A 230 20.67 -22.87 8.49
CA PHE A 230 21.99 -22.30 8.17
C PHE A 230 22.12 -20.81 8.52
N VAL A 231 21.00 -20.12 8.74
CA VAL A 231 20.96 -18.67 8.97
C VAL A 231 21.04 -18.35 10.47
N HIS A 232 20.37 -19.14 11.31
CA HIS A 232 20.35 -18.91 12.76
C HIS A 232 21.32 -19.82 13.54
N GLY A 233 22.01 -20.75 12.88
CA GLY A 233 22.85 -21.76 13.52
C GLY A 233 22.05 -22.79 14.33
N PRO A 234 22.69 -23.85 14.86
CA PRO A 234 22.03 -24.85 15.69
C PRO A 234 21.41 -24.19 16.94
N ASN A 235 20.10 -24.37 17.17
CA ASN A 235 19.36 -23.78 18.30
C ASN A 235 19.39 -22.23 18.36
N SER A 236 19.40 -21.56 17.20
CA SER A 236 19.46 -20.10 17.10
C SER A 236 20.70 -19.49 17.79
N SER A 237 21.83 -20.22 17.82
CA SER A 237 23.08 -19.74 18.43
C SER A 237 23.60 -18.44 17.82
N ASP A 238 23.20 -18.18 16.57
CA ASP A 238 23.67 -17.05 15.75
C ASP A 238 22.56 -15.98 15.55
N ASP A 239 21.45 -16.04 16.30
CA ASP A 239 20.34 -15.06 16.29
C ASP A 239 20.18 -14.28 17.63
N PRO A 240 21.14 -13.41 17.98
CA PRO A 240 21.09 -12.62 19.20
C PRO A 240 20.05 -11.48 19.17
N LEU A 241 19.65 -10.99 17.98
CA LEU A 241 18.62 -9.95 17.85
C LEU A 241 17.20 -10.51 17.95
N GLY A 242 16.89 -11.64 17.33
CA GLY A 242 15.62 -12.34 17.57
C GLY A 242 15.42 -12.65 19.05
N ARG A 243 16.48 -13.00 19.78
CA ARG A 243 16.43 -13.15 21.25
C ARG A 243 16.10 -11.85 22.00
N ILE A 244 16.51 -10.69 21.50
CA ILE A 244 16.30 -9.38 22.13
C ILE A 244 14.95 -8.77 21.73
N VAL A 245 14.50 -9.01 20.50
CA VAL A 245 13.31 -8.38 19.89
C VAL A 245 12.08 -9.28 19.95
N SER A 246 12.21 -10.59 19.67
CA SER A 246 11.09 -11.55 19.64
C SER A 246 11.07 -12.56 20.79
N GLY A 247 12.09 -12.57 21.66
CA GLY A 247 12.06 -13.30 22.94
C GLY A 247 12.16 -14.83 22.88
N GLU A 248 12.24 -15.46 21.71
CA GLU A 248 12.27 -16.93 21.60
C GLU A 248 13.33 -17.52 20.64
N LEU A 249 13.73 -18.74 21.00
CA LEU A 249 14.58 -19.66 20.25
C LEU A 249 13.70 -20.56 19.36
N HIS A 250 13.90 -20.57 18.05
CA HIS A 250 13.27 -21.56 17.18
C HIS A 250 14.33 -22.50 16.59
N VAL A 251 14.04 -23.81 16.65
CA VAL A 251 14.81 -24.85 15.95
C VAL A 251 14.19 -24.93 14.56
N GLY A 252 15.02 -24.77 13.51
CA GLY A 252 14.50 -24.51 12.17
C GLY A 252 13.57 -25.60 11.64
N ALA A 253 12.62 -25.18 10.79
CA ALA A 253 12.37 -25.80 9.50
C ALA A 253 11.30 -25.01 8.72
N GLY A 254 11.74 -24.29 7.68
CA GLY A 254 10.92 -23.82 6.57
C GLY A 254 10.61 -24.98 5.62
N ASP A 255 10.82 -24.78 4.32
CA ASP A 255 10.53 -25.82 3.32
C ASP A 255 11.13 -27.20 3.64
N PRO A 256 10.39 -28.31 3.45
CA PRO A 256 8.96 -28.42 3.16
C PRO A 256 8.09 -28.60 4.41
N SER A 257 8.67 -28.72 5.60
CA SER A 257 7.91 -29.11 6.81
C SER A 257 7.15 -27.95 7.45
N TYR A 258 7.69 -26.73 7.38
CA TYR A 258 7.15 -25.52 8.01
C TYR A 258 6.78 -25.70 9.50
N SER A 259 7.46 -26.62 10.20
CA SER A 259 7.03 -27.07 11.53
C SER A 259 7.21 -26.01 12.63
N SER A 260 8.15 -25.08 12.46
CA SER A 260 8.41 -24.01 13.42
C SER A 260 8.00 -22.62 12.91
N TRP A 261 8.00 -22.39 11.60
CA TRP A 261 7.60 -21.12 11.01
C TRP A 261 6.90 -21.32 9.65
N PRO A 262 6.04 -20.38 9.22
CA PRO A 262 5.64 -19.17 9.94
C PRO A 262 4.80 -19.49 11.20
N SER A 263 4.82 -18.60 12.17
CA SER A 263 4.06 -18.71 13.43
C SER A 263 3.61 -17.32 13.87
N TYR A 264 2.66 -17.25 14.82
CA TYR A 264 2.18 -15.96 15.33
C TYR A 264 3.23 -15.20 16.15
N HIS A 265 4.22 -15.87 16.75
CA HIS A 265 5.21 -15.29 17.67
C HIS A 265 6.59 -15.10 17.04
N ASN A 266 6.83 -15.63 15.83
CA ASN A 266 8.12 -15.47 15.14
C ASN A 266 8.07 -14.29 14.17
N ALA A 267 8.46 -13.11 14.64
CA ALA A 267 8.40 -11.88 13.86
C ALA A 267 9.58 -11.69 12.87
N ASN A 268 10.61 -12.54 12.94
CA ASN A 268 11.80 -12.51 12.06
C ASN A 268 11.69 -13.46 10.85
N HIS A 269 10.49 -13.96 10.55
CA HIS A 269 10.23 -14.86 9.42
C HIS A 269 9.11 -14.31 8.55
N GLN A 270 9.18 -14.59 7.25
CA GLN A 270 8.19 -14.16 6.28
C GLN A 270 6.78 -14.68 6.60
N GLN A 271 5.82 -13.75 6.79
CA GLN A 271 4.39 -14.00 7.03
C GLN A 271 3.48 -13.56 5.87
N LEU A 272 4.04 -12.96 4.82
CA LEU A 272 3.36 -12.35 3.66
C LEU A 272 3.82 -12.97 2.32
N TYR A 273 3.81 -14.30 2.21
CA TYR A 273 4.00 -14.99 0.93
C TYR A 273 2.79 -14.82 0.00
N TYR A 274 3.03 -14.64 -1.31
CA TYR A 274 2.00 -14.20 -2.25
C TYR A 274 0.79 -15.15 -2.38
N LYS A 275 0.96 -16.47 -2.16
CA LYS A 275 -0.18 -17.41 -2.12
C LYS A 275 -1.03 -17.26 -0.86
N TRP A 276 -0.40 -16.95 0.28
CA TRP A 276 -1.13 -16.63 1.49
C TRP A 276 -1.92 -15.33 1.29
N LEU A 277 -1.31 -14.32 0.66
CA LEU A 277 -2.00 -13.10 0.28
C LEU A 277 -3.15 -13.37 -0.72
N GLU A 278 -2.98 -14.29 -1.67
CA GLU A 278 -4.06 -14.72 -2.58
C GLU A 278 -5.24 -15.27 -1.79
N ARG A 279 -5.00 -16.12 -0.78
CA ARG A 279 -6.07 -16.66 0.09
C ARG A 279 -6.79 -15.55 0.86
N ALA A 280 -6.06 -14.58 1.39
CA ALA A 280 -6.64 -13.42 2.08
C ALA A 280 -7.49 -12.55 1.15
N TRP A 281 -7.02 -12.28 -0.07
CA TRP A 281 -7.78 -11.59 -1.12
C TRP A 281 -9.05 -12.35 -1.49
N ARG A 282 -8.96 -13.66 -1.72
CA ARG A 282 -10.13 -14.51 -1.97
C ARG A 282 -11.13 -14.48 -0.80
N GLY A 283 -10.66 -14.31 0.43
CA GLY A 283 -11.51 -14.28 1.62
C GLY A 283 -12.02 -12.90 2.06
N GLY A 284 -11.71 -11.82 1.34
CA GLY A 284 -12.31 -10.51 1.59
C GLY A 284 -11.36 -9.32 1.66
N LEU A 285 -10.04 -9.53 1.64
CA LEU A 285 -9.08 -8.43 1.52
C LEU A 285 -9.22 -7.76 0.14
N ARG A 286 -9.38 -6.44 0.12
CA ARG A 286 -9.55 -5.67 -1.13
C ARG A 286 -8.50 -4.58 -1.29
N LEU A 287 -8.00 -4.07 -0.19
CA LEU A 287 -6.95 -3.05 -0.18
C LEU A 287 -5.87 -3.45 0.82
N GLN A 288 -4.61 -3.32 0.42
CA GLN A 288 -3.49 -3.34 1.35
C GLN A 288 -2.61 -2.11 1.18
N VAL A 289 -2.04 -1.61 2.27
CA VAL A 289 -0.93 -0.66 2.24
C VAL A 289 0.35 -1.45 2.47
N MET A 290 1.20 -1.53 1.44
CA MET A 290 2.52 -2.14 1.54
C MET A 290 3.52 -1.05 1.91
N LEU A 291 4.01 -1.06 3.15
CA LEU A 291 4.97 -0.11 3.67
C LEU A 291 6.39 -0.66 3.51
N ALA A 292 7.22 0.07 2.76
CA ALA A 292 8.64 -0.17 2.77
C ALA A 292 9.21 0.29 4.12
N VAL A 293 9.84 -0.64 4.85
CA VAL A 293 10.32 -0.42 6.22
C VAL A 293 11.82 -0.63 6.36
N ASP A 294 12.46 0.21 7.15
CA ASP A 294 13.85 0.02 7.53
C ASP A 294 14.14 0.70 8.86
N ASN A 295 15.20 0.21 9.50
CA ASN A 295 15.80 0.84 10.65
C ASN A 295 17.32 0.67 10.50
N GLU A 296 18.01 1.77 10.22
CA GLU A 296 19.45 1.73 9.97
C GLU A 296 20.25 1.17 11.15
N PHE A 297 19.76 1.33 12.40
CA PHE A 297 20.43 0.77 13.56
C PHE A 297 20.36 -0.77 13.54
N ILE A 298 19.18 -1.34 13.34
CA ILE A 298 19.01 -2.80 13.20
C ILE A 298 19.93 -3.28 12.08
N CYS A 299 19.87 -2.66 10.89
CA CYS A 299 20.74 -3.03 9.77
C CYS A 299 22.24 -3.02 10.11
N GLN A 300 22.75 -1.95 10.72
CA GLN A 300 24.17 -1.82 11.05
C GLN A 300 24.58 -2.80 12.14
N PHE A 301 23.76 -2.96 13.18
CA PHE A 301 24.02 -3.92 14.26
C PHE A 301 24.12 -5.34 13.69
N SER A 302 23.14 -5.74 12.89
CA SER A 302 23.08 -7.04 12.23
C SER A 302 24.31 -7.33 11.40
N LYS A 303 24.73 -6.38 10.57
CA LYS A 303 25.96 -6.53 9.77
C LYS A 303 27.19 -6.78 10.61
N VAL A 304 27.36 -6.04 11.72
CA VAL A 304 28.52 -6.24 12.60
C VAL A 304 28.45 -7.60 13.29
N MET A 305 27.28 -8.00 13.78
CA MET A 305 27.10 -9.30 14.42
C MET A 305 27.37 -10.46 13.45
N THR A 306 26.89 -10.36 12.21
CA THR A 306 27.15 -11.36 11.17
C THR A 306 28.63 -11.44 10.83
N VAL A 307 29.33 -10.31 10.62
CA VAL A 307 30.79 -10.32 10.35
C VAL A 307 31.56 -10.94 11.53
N ALA A 308 31.18 -10.61 12.76
CA ALA A 308 31.81 -11.15 13.96
C ALA A 308 31.52 -12.65 14.15
N ALA A 309 30.30 -13.11 13.86
CA ALA A 309 29.96 -14.53 13.84
C ALA A 309 30.80 -15.29 12.81
N TYR A 310 30.94 -14.76 11.58
CA TYR A 310 31.81 -15.33 10.53
C TYR A 310 33.29 -15.34 10.92
N ALA A 311 33.79 -14.28 11.56
CA ALA A 311 35.17 -14.22 12.06
C ALA A 311 35.42 -15.24 13.19
N SER A 312 34.40 -15.50 14.02
CA SER A 312 34.44 -16.47 15.13
C SER A 312 34.24 -17.90 14.65
N ALA A 313 33.48 -18.10 13.56
CA ALA A 313 33.22 -19.38 12.90
C ALA A 313 34.41 -19.91 12.08
N GLY A 314 35.55 -19.20 12.07
CA GLY A 314 36.85 -19.71 11.60
C GLY A 314 37.37 -20.98 12.30
N LEU A 315 36.54 -21.64 13.13
CA LEU A 315 36.79 -22.91 13.82
C LEU A 315 35.75 -24.01 13.52
N ALA A 316 34.65 -23.73 12.81
CA ALA A 316 33.62 -24.72 12.47
C ALA A 316 33.49 -24.88 10.94
N LEU A 317 34.49 -25.52 10.35
CA LEU A 317 34.45 -25.93 8.94
C LEU A 317 33.34 -26.97 8.74
N VAL A 318 32.31 -26.65 7.97
CA VAL A 318 31.48 -27.68 7.35
C VAL A 318 32.21 -28.13 6.08
N ASN A 319 32.78 -29.33 6.10
CA ASN A 319 33.49 -29.94 4.95
C ASN A 319 34.71 -29.16 4.42
N GLY A 320 35.40 -28.36 5.24
CA GLY A 320 36.63 -27.68 4.84
C GLY A 320 36.44 -26.45 3.93
N VAL A 321 35.21 -25.98 3.75
CA VAL A 321 34.86 -24.79 2.96
C VAL A 321 34.14 -23.81 3.87
N LEU A 322 34.66 -22.58 3.99
CA LEU A 322 33.90 -21.50 4.63
C LEU A 322 32.62 -21.28 3.81
N PRO A 323 31.42 -21.24 4.44
CA PRO A 323 30.25 -20.75 3.72
C PRO A 323 30.59 -19.36 3.17
N PRO A 324 30.20 -19.04 1.92
CA PRO A 324 30.41 -17.70 1.40
C PRO A 324 29.81 -16.68 2.37
N PRO A 325 30.44 -15.51 2.55
CA PRO A 325 29.78 -14.40 3.22
C PRO A 325 28.41 -14.21 2.55
N PRO A 326 27.35 -13.92 3.30
CA PRO A 326 26.04 -13.82 2.69
C PRO A 326 26.09 -12.71 1.63
N PRO A 327 25.44 -12.92 0.46
CA PRO A 327 25.54 -12.03 -0.69
C PRO A 327 25.15 -10.57 -0.36
N ASP A 328 24.41 -10.35 0.73
CA ASP A 328 23.80 -9.08 1.08
C ASP A 328 24.70 -8.15 1.93
N LEU A 329 25.97 -8.52 2.21
CA LEU A 329 26.85 -7.70 3.08
C LEU A 329 27.10 -6.30 2.47
N GLY A 330 27.01 -6.22 1.13
CA GLY A 330 27.10 -4.98 0.37
C GLY A 330 25.80 -4.16 0.30
N VAL A 331 24.66 -4.66 0.78
CA VAL A 331 23.36 -3.96 0.70
C VAL A 331 23.37 -2.74 1.63
N SER A 332 23.09 -1.55 1.10
CA SER A 332 23.14 -0.33 1.92
C SER A 332 22.10 -0.33 3.04
N CYS A 333 22.50 0.14 4.24
CA CYS A 333 21.62 0.46 5.36
C CYS A 333 21.01 1.87 5.27
N ASP A 334 21.11 2.54 4.12
CA ASP A 334 20.44 3.81 3.90
C ASP A 334 18.93 3.58 3.71
N ASP A 335 18.13 4.24 4.55
CA ASP A 335 16.67 4.07 4.58
C ASP A 335 16.03 4.28 3.20
N MET A 336 16.47 5.28 2.43
CA MET A 336 15.87 5.57 1.13
C MET A 336 16.28 4.56 0.04
N GLN A 337 17.49 4.01 0.11
CA GLN A 337 17.87 2.87 -0.73
C GLN A 337 17.09 1.61 -0.37
N SER A 338 16.75 1.41 0.90
CA SER A 338 15.87 0.32 1.33
C SER A 338 14.45 0.49 0.80
N VAL A 339 13.89 1.70 0.91
CA VAL A 339 12.60 2.06 0.30
C VAL A 339 12.59 1.76 -1.19
N ASP A 340 13.65 2.10 -1.90
CA ASP A 340 13.76 1.86 -3.35
C ASP A 340 13.71 0.38 -3.71
N ARG A 341 14.41 -0.48 -2.95
CA ARG A 341 14.40 -1.94 -3.15
C ARG A 341 13.02 -2.52 -2.93
N GLN A 342 12.36 -2.14 -1.83
CA GLN A 342 11.06 -2.68 -1.45
C GLN A 342 9.93 -2.21 -2.38
N VAL A 343 9.94 -0.94 -2.78
CA VAL A 343 9.01 -0.41 -3.80
C VAL A 343 9.21 -1.11 -5.15
N ALA A 344 10.46 -1.34 -5.56
CA ALA A 344 10.74 -2.09 -6.78
C ALA A 344 10.24 -3.54 -6.68
N ALA A 345 10.41 -4.19 -5.52
CA ALA A 345 9.95 -5.55 -5.29
C ALA A 345 8.42 -5.69 -5.33
N ALA A 346 7.66 -4.73 -4.77
CA ALA A 346 6.21 -4.71 -4.91
C ALA A 346 5.73 -4.62 -6.35
N LYS A 347 6.41 -3.83 -7.20
CA LYS A 347 6.11 -3.74 -8.63
C LYS A 347 6.54 -4.99 -9.40
N ALA A 348 7.66 -5.59 -9.00
CA ALA A 348 8.11 -6.87 -9.56
C ALA A 348 7.12 -8.00 -9.26
N LEU A 349 6.51 -7.99 -8.06
CA LEU A 349 5.49 -8.97 -7.69
C LEU A 349 4.24 -8.88 -8.60
N GLU A 350 3.81 -7.68 -8.98
CA GLU A 350 2.71 -7.51 -9.95
C GLU A 350 3.03 -8.22 -11.27
N SER A 351 4.25 -8.05 -11.80
CA SER A 351 4.71 -8.71 -13.03
C SER A 351 4.85 -10.22 -12.86
N PHE A 352 5.30 -10.67 -11.68
CA PHE A 352 5.42 -12.08 -11.33
C PHE A 352 4.06 -12.79 -11.27
N ILE A 353 3.04 -12.14 -10.71
CA ILE A 353 1.67 -12.69 -10.64
C ILE A 353 1.00 -12.63 -12.03
N ASP A 354 1.27 -11.58 -12.82
CA ASP A 354 0.80 -11.47 -14.19
C ASP A 354 1.28 -12.62 -15.07
N ALA A 355 2.57 -12.92 -15.02
CA ALA A 355 3.18 -14.05 -15.72
C ALA A 355 2.45 -15.38 -15.46
N GLN A 356 2.11 -15.64 -14.20
CA GLN A 356 1.38 -16.85 -13.80
C GLN A 356 -0.10 -16.82 -14.18
N SER A 357 -0.65 -15.62 -14.43
CA SER A 357 -2.07 -15.41 -14.73
C SER A 357 -2.33 -15.23 -16.24
N GLY A 358 -1.39 -15.63 -17.10
CA GLY A 358 -1.54 -15.54 -18.56
C GLY A 358 -1.02 -14.25 -19.19
N GLY A 359 -0.15 -13.52 -18.48
CA GLY A 359 0.59 -12.37 -19.00
C GLY A 359 0.21 -11.03 -18.39
N SER A 360 0.83 -9.96 -18.92
CA SER A 360 0.68 -8.59 -18.40
C SER A 360 -0.79 -8.14 -18.27
N GLY A 361 -1.13 -7.54 -17.13
CA GLY A 361 -2.46 -7.04 -16.83
C GLY A 361 -3.49 -8.12 -16.45
N LYS A 362 -3.11 -9.41 -16.39
CA LYS A 362 -4.03 -10.52 -16.08
C LYS A 362 -4.06 -10.98 -14.63
N GLY A 363 -3.00 -10.74 -13.86
CA GLY A 363 -2.91 -11.05 -12.43
C GLY A 363 -3.89 -10.28 -11.54
N TRP A 364 -4.06 -10.78 -10.31
CA TRP A 364 -5.01 -10.26 -9.32
C TRP A 364 -4.43 -9.18 -8.39
N TYR A 365 -3.11 -9.02 -8.31
CA TYR A 365 -2.43 -8.02 -7.47
C TYR A 365 -2.12 -6.76 -8.29
N ARG A 366 -2.55 -5.57 -7.87
CA ARG A 366 -2.28 -4.32 -8.61
C ARG A 366 -1.86 -3.18 -7.71
N VAL A 367 -0.77 -2.52 -8.06
CA VAL A 367 -0.34 -1.27 -7.44
C VAL A 367 -1.27 -0.14 -7.89
N ALA A 368 -1.80 0.62 -6.93
CA ALA A 368 -2.65 1.77 -7.16
C ALA A 368 -1.93 3.08 -6.82
N TYR A 369 -2.05 4.08 -7.69
CA TYR A 369 -1.42 5.40 -7.52
C TYR A 369 -2.41 6.50 -7.20
N THR A 370 -3.71 6.22 -7.30
CA THR A 370 -4.82 7.12 -6.94
C THR A 370 -5.95 6.29 -6.32
N PRO A 371 -6.84 6.89 -5.51
CA PRO A 371 -7.99 6.17 -4.98
C PRO A 371 -8.97 5.78 -6.10
N ALA A 372 -9.13 6.58 -7.16
CA ALA A 372 -9.95 6.22 -8.32
C ALA A 372 -9.42 4.95 -9.02
N GLU A 373 -8.09 4.84 -9.16
CA GLU A 373 -7.45 3.63 -9.69
C GLU A 373 -7.60 2.44 -8.73
N ALA A 374 -7.39 2.64 -7.42
CA ALA A 374 -7.60 1.60 -6.42
C ALA A 374 -9.04 1.06 -6.45
N ARG A 375 -10.03 1.96 -6.54
CA ARG A 375 -11.44 1.62 -6.72
C ARG A 375 -11.62 0.77 -7.99
N HIS A 376 -11.16 1.24 -9.14
CA HIS A 376 -11.26 0.51 -10.42
C HIS A 376 -10.54 -0.85 -10.43
N ILE A 377 -9.47 -1.00 -9.66
CA ILE A 377 -8.81 -2.29 -9.44
C ILE A 377 -9.76 -3.23 -8.68
N ILE A 378 -10.31 -2.76 -7.55
CA ILE A 378 -11.21 -3.53 -6.69
C ILE A 378 -12.50 -3.90 -7.41
N GLU A 379 -13.09 -2.97 -8.16
CA GLU A 379 -14.31 -3.18 -8.95
C GLU A 379 -14.16 -4.29 -10.00
N ARG A 380 -12.93 -4.57 -10.44
CA ARG A 380 -12.61 -5.69 -11.34
C ARG A 380 -12.25 -6.98 -10.59
N GLY A 381 -12.56 -7.04 -9.30
CA GLY A 381 -12.31 -8.17 -8.42
C GLY A 381 -10.85 -8.31 -7.99
N LYS A 382 -9.96 -7.34 -8.22
CA LYS A 382 -8.52 -7.44 -7.94
C LYS A 382 -8.16 -6.83 -6.58
N LEU A 383 -6.99 -7.18 -6.03
CA LEU A 383 -6.42 -6.56 -4.84
C LEU A 383 -5.75 -5.23 -5.24
N ALA A 384 -6.16 -4.13 -4.60
CA ALA A 384 -5.46 -2.85 -4.70
C ALA A 384 -4.35 -2.75 -3.65
N VAL A 385 -3.17 -2.34 -4.09
CA VAL A 385 -1.97 -2.22 -3.26
C VAL A 385 -1.51 -0.78 -3.30
N VAL A 386 -1.54 -0.11 -2.16
CA VAL A 386 -1.03 1.26 -2.00
C VAL A 386 0.40 1.16 -1.50
N LEU A 387 1.35 1.77 -2.20
CA LEU A 387 2.74 1.79 -1.77
C LEU A 387 2.94 2.85 -0.70
N GLY A 388 3.64 2.49 0.37
CA GLY A 388 3.98 3.39 1.45
C GLY A 388 5.43 3.32 1.89
N ALA A 389 5.82 4.24 2.77
CA ALA A 389 7.16 4.26 3.38
C ALA A 389 7.07 4.58 4.87
N GLU A 390 7.81 3.81 5.65
CA GLU A 390 7.95 3.93 7.11
C GLU A 390 9.39 3.68 7.50
N VAL A 391 10.13 4.78 7.68
CA VAL A 391 11.57 4.74 7.94
C VAL A 391 11.95 5.86 8.90
N ASP A 392 12.99 5.64 9.67
CA ASP A 392 13.44 6.61 10.68
C ASP A 392 14.00 7.89 10.04
N THR A 393 14.76 7.75 8.96
CA THR A 393 15.48 8.83 8.29
C THR A 393 14.86 9.12 6.93
N LEU A 394 13.56 9.38 6.88
CA LEU A 394 12.87 9.74 5.65
C LEU A 394 13.62 10.88 4.92
N PHE A 395 13.87 10.67 3.63
CA PHE A 395 14.67 11.55 2.77
C PHE A 395 16.12 11.75 3.18
N GLY A 396 16.68 10.94 4.08
CA GLY A 396 18.00 11.19 4.70
C GLY A 396 18.00 12.38 5.65
N CYS A 397 16.82 12.84 6.12
CA CYS A 397 16.66 13.96 7.02
C CYS A 397 16.59 13.49 8.50
N SER A 398 17.75 13.38 9.13
CA SER A 398 17.93 13.13 10.57
C SER A 398 17.99 14.41 11.40
N VAL A 399 18.00 14.26 12.74
CA VAL A 399 18.25 15.36 13.69
C VAL A 399 19.61 16.06 13.43
N ASN A 400 20.60 15.32 12.91
CA ASN A 400 21.96 15.80 12.69
C ASN A 400 22.23 16.32 11.27
N SER A 401 21.31 16.10 10.33
CA SER A 401 21.45 16.54 8.94
C SER A 401 20.63 17.79 8.66
N ARG A 402 21.23 18.77 7.98
CA ARG A 402 20.55 20.02 7.60
C ARG A 402 19.83 19.86 6.26
N CYS A 403 18.66 19.24 6.27
CA CYS A 403 17.74 19.29 5.13
C CYS A 403 17.11 20.68 5.02
N THR A 404 16.96 21.17 3.79
CA THR A 404 16.21 22.40 3.51
C THR A 404 14.80 22.09 3.00
N PRO A 405 13.83 23.02 3.10
CA PRO A 405 12.50 22.84 2.51
C PRO A 405 12.53 22.47 1.02
N ALA A 406 13.45 23.05 0.24
CA ALA A 406 13.60 22.74 -1.18
C ALA A 406 14.06 21.29 -1.43
N GLN A 407 14.97 20.77 -0.59
CA GLN A 407 15.38 19.36 -0.67
C GLN A 407 14.25 18.41 -0.28
N VAL A 408 13.43 18.79 0.71
CA VAL A 408 12.25 18.02 1.09
C VAL A 408 11.25 17.97 -0.06
N ASP A 409 10.99 19.10 -0.73
CA ASP A 409 10.11 19.16 -1.89
C ASP A 409 10.58 18.27 -3.05
N GLU A 410 11.88 18.33 -3.38
CA GLU A 410 12.50 17.51 -4.42
C GLU A 410 12.40 16.01 -4.10
N ARG A 411 12.75 15.63 -2.87
CA ARG A 411 12.78 14.22 -2.44
C ARG A 411 11.38 13.65 -2.26
N LEU A 412 10.42 14.46 -1.79
CA LEU A 412 9.01 14.09 -1.77
C LEU A 412 8.49 13.84 -3.19
N ALA A 413 8.77 14.74 -4.14
CA ALA A 413 8.38 14.57 -5.53
C ALA A 413 9.00 13.30 -6.15
N ALA A 414 10.27 13.00 -5.84
CA ALA A 414 10.92 11.76 -6.27
C ALA A 414 10.23 10.51 -5.71
N LEU A 415 9.84 10.53 -4.42
CA LEU A 415 9.13 9.43 -3.78
C LEU A 415 7.72 9.24 -4.34
N VAL A 416 6.99 10.33 -4.59
CA VAL A 416 5.68 10.31 -5.26
C VAL A 416 5.79 9.80 -6.70
N ASN A 417 6.84 10.18 -7.45
CA ASN A 417 7.09 9.66 -8.81
C ASN A 417 7.42 8.17 -8.82
N LYS A 418 8.01 7.64 -7.73
CA LYS A 418 8.17 6.19 -7.54
C LYS A 418 6.85 5.49 -7.23
N GLY A 419 5.77 6.23 -6.94
CA GLY A 419 4.43 5.70 -6.75
C GLY A 419 3.99 5.56 -5.29
N VAL A 420 4.80 6.01 -4.34
CA VAL A 420 4.45 6.01 -2.91
C VAL A 420 3.34 7.04 -2.64
N ARG A 421 2.35 6.64 -1.84
CA ARG A 421 1.13 7.42 -1.55
C ARG A 421 0.76 7.48 -0.07
N HIS A 422 1.32 6.60 0.76
CA HIS A 422 1.12 6.56 2.22
C HIS A 422 2.47 6.73 2.91
N ILE A 423 2.64 7.74 3.76
CA ILE A 423 3.96 8.04 4.33
C ILE A 423 3.83 8.29 5.83
N PHE A 424 4.76 7.69 6.59
CA PHE A 424 5.06 8.04 7.97
C PHE A 424 6.12 9.14 7.99
N PRO A 425 5.79 10.36 8.42
CA PRO A 425 6.77 11.46 8.53
C PRO A 425 7.81 11.21 9.64
N VAL A 426 7.41 10.46 10.66
CA VAL A 426 8.22 10.05 11.82
C VAL A 426 7.93 8.59 12.10
N HIS A 427 8.97 7.81 12.37
CA HIS A 427 8.90 6.40 12.76
C HIS A 427 9.44 6.25 14.20
N VAL A 428 10.10 5.15 14.55
CA VAL A 428 10.48 4.85 15.95
C VAL A 428 11.59 5.73 16.52
N LEU A 429 12.33 6.49 15.68
CA LEU A 429 13.40 7.40 16.11
C LEU A 429 13.10 8.87 15.82
N ASN A 430 13.71 9.77 16.62
CA ASN A 430 13.67 11.20 16.33
C ASN A 430 14.37 11.50 15.00
N ASN A 431 13.76 12.35 14.18
CA ASN A 431 14.33 12.73 12.90
C ASN A 431 14.27 14.24 12.65
N GLY A 432 14.59 14.66 11.43
CA GLY A 432 14.59 16.07 11.04
C GLY A 432 13.19 16.71 11.08
N PHE A 433 12.13 15.91 11.04
CA PHE A 433 10.73 16.36 10.96
C PHE A 433 10.04 16.43 12.32
N GLY A 434 10.36 15.54 13.26
CA GLY A 434 9.65 15.54 14.55
C GLY A 434 10.28 14.67 15.63
N GLY A 435 9.53 14.52 16.72
CA GLY A 435 9.82 13.58 17.79
C GLY A 435 9.03 12.30 17.61
N ALA A 436 9.66 11.16 17.91
CA ALA A 436 9.01 9.85 17.94
C ALA A 436 8.40 9.55 19.32
N ALA A 437 7.36 8.73 19.35
CA ALA A 437 6.71 8.27 20.58
C ALA A 437 7.65 7.37 21.40
N GLN A 438 7.64 7.57 22.72
CA GLN A 438 8.31 6.66 23.65
C GLN A 438 7.35 5.56 24.12
N TYR A 439 7.62 4.33 23.69
CA TYR A 439 6.82 3.16 24.09
C TYR A 439 7.63 1.90 24.41
N ALA A 440 8.92 1.83 24.01
CA ALA A 440 9.83 0.74 24.39
C ALA A 440 11.24 1.23 24.72
N GLU A 441 11.90 0.59 25.68
CA GLU A 441 13.25 0.96 26.16
C GLU A 441 14.33 0.79 25.09
N ALA A 442 14.19 -0.21 24.22
CA ALA A 442 15.13 -0.47 23.12
C ALA A 442 15.29 0.75 22.20
N PHE A 443 14.22 1.52 21.98
CA PHE A 443 14.25 2.70 21.12
C PHE A 443 15.00 3.89 21.72
N LEU A 444 15.16 3.96 23.06
CA LEU A 444 16.06 4.95 23.67
C LEU A 444 17.50 4.73 23.21
N GLY A 445 17.96 3.47 23.26
CA GLY A 445 19.31 3.09 22.82
C GLY A 445 19.51 3.30 21.33
N ALA A 446 18.54 2.87 20.51
CA ALA A 446 18.58 3.10 19.06
C ALA A 446 18.60 4.61 18.72
N ASN A 447 17.85 5.43 19.45
CA ASN A 447 17.85 6.88 19.24
C ASN A 447 19.21 7.52 19.62
N VAL A 448 19.86 7.07 20.69
CA VAL A 448 21.23 7.50 21.04
C VAL A 448 22.18 7.25 19.88
N LEU A 449 22.11 6.07 19.29
CA LEU A 449 23.03 5.66 18.24
C LEU A 449 22.82 6.44 16.94
N LYS A 450 21.57 6.70 16.58
CA LYS A 450 21.25 7.42 15.35
C LYS A 450 21.39 8.94 15.49
N THR A 451 20.98 9.50 16.63
CA THR A 451 20.90 10.95 16.84
C THR A 451 22.03 11.50 17.70
N GLY A 452 22.80 10.65 18.38
CA GLY A 452 23.82 11.05 19.35
C GLY A 452 23.26 11.38 20.74
N ALA A 453 21.94 11.28 20.95
CA ALA A 453 21.28 11.59 22.21
C ALA A 453 20.09 10.65 22.49
N PRO A 454 19.77 10.36 23.75
CA PRO A 454 18.52 9.67 24.10
C PRO A 454 17.32 10.59 23.83
N PHE A 455 16.10 10.07 23.94
CA PHE A 455 14.93 10.93 23.97
C PHE A 455 14.98 11.89 25.16
N ASP A 456 14.51 13.12 24.94
CA ASP A 456 14.32 14.10 26.00
C ASP A 456 12.96 13.82 26.64
N LEU A 457 12.96 13.21 27.83
CA LEU A 457 11.75 12.70 28.45
C LEU A 457 11.07 13.75 29.33
N VAL A 458 9.75 13.69 29.39
CA VAL A 458 8.89 14.46 30.31
C VAL A 458 7.76 13.59 30.84
N GLU A 459 7.15 14.01 31.95
CA GLU A 459 5.83 13.47 32.30
C GLU A 459 4.84 13.77 31.18
N CYS A 460 4.07 12.76 30.77
CA CYS A 460 3.06 12.93 29.74
C CYS A 460 1.93 13.85 30.22
N ASP A 461 1.45 14.74 29.35
CA ASP A 461 0.31 15.62 29.68
C ASP A 461 -1.00 14.83 29.86
N ASN A 462 -1.12 13.66 29.20
CA ASN A 462 -2.28 12.78 29.33
C ASN A 462 -2.13 11.90 30.59
N PRO A 463 -2.97 12.10 31.63
CA PRO A 463 -2.86 11.37 32.89
C PRO A 463 -3.25 9.89 32.79
N LYS A 464 -3.84 9.46 31.66
CA LYS A 464 -4.14 8.04 31.41
C LYS A 464 -2.89 7.26 31.00
N LEU A 465 -1.84 7.92 30.51
CA LEU A 465 -0.59 7.25 30.15
C LEU A 465 0.18 6.90 31.42
N THR A 466 0.70 5.67 31.49
CA THR A 466 1.39 5.12 32.67
C THR A 466 2.76 4.55 32.34
N LYS A 467 3.08 4.33 31.06
CA LYS A 467 4.33 3.69 30.66
C LYS A 467 5.52 4.49 31.14
N LYS A 468 6.44 3.82 31.85
CA LYS A 468 7.74 4.36 32.22
C LYS A 468 8.84 3.51 31.61
N VAL A 469 9.87 4.18 31.12
CA VAL A 469 11.14 3.54 30.80
C VAL A 469 12.03 3.45 32.03
N ILE A 470 12.71 2.31 32.21
CA ILE A 470 13.68 2.09 33.27
C ILE A 470 15.07 2.40 32.71
N TRP A 471 15.62 3.58 33.02
CA TRP A 471 17.02 3.89 32.70
C TRP A 471 17.93 3.41 33.84
N ALA A 472 18.42 2.17 33.76
CA ALA A 472 19.47 1.66 34.63
C ALA A 472 20.85 1.87 33.96
N PRO A 473 21.69 2.83 34.39
CA PRO A 473 22.93 3.19 33.70
C PRO A 473 24.03 2.10 33.69
N MET A 474 23.76 0.85 34.05
CA MET A 474 24.75 -0.25 34.00
C MET A 474 24.25 -1.64 33.57
N ASP A 475 22.95 -1.88 33.37
CA ASP A 475 22.43 -3.28 33.30
C ASP A 475 21.54 -3.60 32.07
N GLY A 476 21.41 -2.68 31.11
CA GLY A 476 20.65 -2.95 29.88
C GLY A 476 21.29 -4.05 29.03
N PRO A 477 20.55 -5.07 28.53
CA PRO A 477 21.11 -6.20 27.78
C PRO A 477 21.97 -5.77 26.60
N LEU A 478 21.53 -4.75 25.85
CA LEU A 478 22.23 -4.22 24.69
C LEU A 478 23.57 -3.54 25.07
N CYS A 479 23.62 -2.79 26.17
CA CYS A 479 24.85 -2.16 26.71
C CYS A 479 25.85 -3.22 27.17
N VAL A 480 25.40 -4.25 27.91
CA VAL A 480 26.26 -5.32 28.43
C VAL A 480 26.82 -6.18 27.30
N VAL A 481 26.02 -6.49 26.29
CA VAL A 481 26.45 -7.26 25.11
C VAL A 481 27.46 -6.48 24.28
N LEU A 482 27.15 -5.22 23.91
CA LEU A 482 28.01 -4.40 23.06
C LEU A 482 29.34 -4.01 23.72
N SER A 483 29.33 -3.70 25.02
CA SER A 483 30.54 -3.26 25.74
C SER A 483 31.57 -4.38 25.93
N LYS A 484 31.15 -5.65 25.85
CA LYS A 484 32.01 -6.83 25.98
C LYS A 484 32.56 -7.35 24.65
N TRP A 485 32.11 -6.80 23.51
CA TRP A 485 32.47 -7.30 22.18
C TRP A 485 33.65 -6.55 21.56
N PRO A 486 34.73 -7.25 21.14
CA PRO A 486 35.85 -6.64 20.44
C PRO A 486 35.37 -5.94 19.14
N GLY A 487 35.66 -4.65 19.00
CA GLY A 487 35.22 -3.83 17.85
C GLY A 487 33.98 -2.97 18.11
N LEU A 488 33.12 -3.34 19.06
CA LEU A 488 31.92 -2.58 19.46
C LEU A 488 31.98 -2.02 20.89
N ALA A 489 33.04 -2.34 21.63
CA ALA A 489 33.19 -1.95 23.02
C ALA A 489 33.08 -0.42 23.27
N GLU A 490 33.54 0.42 22.34
CA GLU A 490 33.40 1.88 22.44
C GLU A 490 31.95 2.33 22.23
N LEU A 491 31.24 1.72 21.27
CA LEU A 491 29.82 1.96 21.03
C LEU A 491 28.99 1.56 22.26
N GLY A 492 29.26 0.36 22.80
CA GLY A 492 28.67 -0.10 24.05
C GLY A 492 28.90 0.89 25.19
N ARG A 493 30.14 1.37 25.38
CA ARG A 493 30.45 2.39 26.39
C ARG A 493 29.70 3.71 26.19
N GLN A 494 29.45 4.14 24.96
CA GLN A 494 28.68 5.35 24.68
C GLN A 494 27.20 5.18 25.04
N ILE A 495 26.59 4.05 24.69
CA ILE A 495 25.21 3.71 25.08
C ILE A 495 25.08 3.63 26.60
N CYS A 496 26.01 2.95 27.28
CA CYS A 496 26.01 2.81 28.73
C CYS A 496 26.17 4.15 29.47
N LYS A 497 26.74 5.18 28.83
CA LYS A 497 26.93 6.52 29.40
C LYS A 497 25.87 7.52 28.99
N ALA A 498 25.07 7.23 27.97
CA ALA A 498 23.93 8.07 27.63
C ALA A 498 23.01 8.14 28.86
N THR A 499 22.37 9.26 29.10
CA THR A 499 21.34 9.38 30.12
C THR A 499 20.37 10.41 29.60
N PRO A 500 19.05 10.18 29.66
CA PRO A 500 18.09 11.21 29.31
C PRO A 500 18.45 12.53 30.01
N PRO A 501 18.40 13.67 29.30
CA PRO A 501 18.51 14.98 29.95
C PRO A 501 17.57 15.05 31.15
N ASP A 502 18.05 15.65 32.24
CA ASP A 502 17.25 15.87 33.45
C ASP A 502 16.62 14.59 34.05
N TRP A 503 17.22 13.41 33.81
CA TRP A 503 16.72 12.12 34.33
C TRP A 503 16.40 12.14 35.82
N ARG A 504 17.17 12.89 36.63
CA ARG A 504 16.89 13.05 38.07
C ARG A 504 15.51 13.61 38.37
N ASP A 505 14.99 14.47 37.51
CA ASP A 505 13.73 15.18 37.67
C ASP A 505 12.57 14.38 37.06
N VAL A 506 12.83 13.58 36.02
CA VAL A 506 11.78 12.83 35.31
C VAL A 506 11.68 11.36 35.69
N LYS A 507 12.69 10.76 36.37
CA LYS A 507 12.67 9.34 36.79
C LYS A 507 11.45 8.95 37.64
N ASP A 508 10.92 9.91 38.41
CA ASP A 508 9.81 9.70 39.35
C ASP A 508 8.46 10.10 38.73
N ALA A 509 8.45 10.58 37.47
CA ALA A 509 7.25 10.92 36.72
C ALA A 509 6.31 9.74 36.61
N LYS A 510 5.00 9.99 36.47
CA LYS A 510 3.99 8.91 36.36
C LYS A 510 4.03 8.17 35.03
N SER A 511 4.57 8.79 34.00
CA SER A 511 4.76 8.25 32.66
C SER A 511 5.86 9.02 31.94
N HIS A 512 6.40 8.46 30.87
CA HIS A 512 7.46 9.09 30.07
C HIS A 512 7.01 9.30 28.62
N CYS A 513 6.99 10.56 28.20
CA CYS A 513 6.74 11.00 26.83
C CYS A 513 7.93 11.79 26.28
N ASN A 514 8.09 11.81 24.97
CA ASN A 514 9.15 12.57 24.32
C ASN A 514 8.78 14.05 24.22
N ARG A 515 9.63 14.92 24.78
CA ARG A 515 9.47 16.39 24.78
C ARG A 515 9.54 16.98 23.38
N ARG A 516 10.22 16.30 22.44
CA ARG A 516 10.41 16.77 21.07
C ARG A 516 9.07 16.73 20.32
N GLY A 517 8.68 17.86 19.74
CA GLY A 517 7.50 17.99 18.88
C GLY A 517 7.87 18.11 17.40
N LEU A 518 6.86 18.42 16.58
CA LEU A 518 7.01 18.67 15.15
C LEU A 518 7.95 19.87 14.93
N THR A 519 8.94 19.72 14.05
CA THR A 519 9.85 20.82 13.69
C THR A 519 9.22 21.71 12.62
N GLU A 520 9.82 22.87 12.36
CA GLU A 520 9.40 23.74 11.25
C GLU A 520 9.53 23.02 9.88
N LEU A 521 10.59 22.23 9.72
CA LEU A 521 10.77 21.38 8.53
C LEU A 521 9.73 20.26 8.46
N GLY A 522 9.34 19.69 9.60
CA GLY A 522 8.23 18.74 9.69
C GLY A 522 6.90 19.36 9.30
N GLY A 523 6.60 20.56 9.81
CA GLY A 523 5.43 21.33 9.40
C GLY A 523 5.40 21.63 7.90
N HIS A 524 6.57 21.94 7.30
CA HIS A 524 6.72 22.04 5.85
C HIS A 524 6.37 20.70 5.18
N LEU A 525 6.99 19.59 5.59
CA LEU A 525 6.72 18.27 5.01
C LEU A 525 5.22 17.90 5.06
N ILE A 526 4.58 18.04 6.23
CA ILE A 526 3.14 17.73 6.40
C ILE A 526 2.30 18.52 5.39
N ASN A 527 2.54 19.83 5.25
CA ASN A 527 1.82 20.65 4.28
C ASN A 527 2.07 20.20 2.84
N ARG A 528 3.29 19.78 2.50
CA ARG A 528 3.64 19.31 1.17
C ARG A 528 3.06 17.93 0.87
N MET A 529 2.92 17.06 1.87
CA MET A 529 2.20 15.80 1.72
C MET A 529 0.72 16.05 1.41
N MET A 530 0.08 16.99 2.11
CA MET A 530 -1.31 17.41 1.81
C MET A 530 -1.44 18.02 0.41
N ASP A 531 -0.49 18.88 0.00
CA ASP A 531 -0.46 19.49 -1.34
C ASP A 531 -0.30 18.46 -2.48
N ASN A 532 0.26 17.28 -2.18
CA ASN A 532 0.45 16.17 -3.12
C ASN A 532 -0.57 15.04 -2.91
N HIS A 533 -1.60 15.25 -2.07
CA HIS A 533 -2.72 14.34 -1.84
C HIS A 533 -2.28 12.96 -1.31
N LEU A 534 -1.25 12.98 -0.47
CA LEU A 534 -0.69 11.78 0.15
C LEU A 534 -1.43 11.46 1.46
N VAL A 535 -1.58 10.18 1.75
CA VAL A 535 -2.06 9.69 3.04
C VAL A 535 -0.95 9.89 4.06
N ILE A 536 -1.27 10.59 5.14
CA ILE A 536 -0.35 10.90 6.24
C ILE A 536 -0.66 9.94 7.37
N ASP A 537 0.28 9.06 7.69
CA ASP A 537 0.19 8.24 8.89
C ASP A 537 0.72 9.02 10.10
N VAL A 538 -0.01 8.94 11.22
CA VAL A 538 0.31 9.65 12.46
C VAL A 538 0.77 8.72 13.57
N ASP A 539 0.82 7.42 13.33
CA ASP A 539 1.45 6.49 14.25
C ASP A 539 2.96 6.78 14.40
N HIS A 540 3.52 6.33 15.53
CA HIS A 540 4.87 6.62 16.01
C HIS A 540 5.20 8.10 16.31
N MET A 541 4.34 9.06 16.01
CA MET A 541 4.58 10.45 16.40
C MET A 541 4.52 10.62 17.92
N SER A 542 5.46 11.38 18.50
CA SER A 542 5.32 11.82 19.90
C SER A 542 4.00 12.58 20.09
N ALA A 543 3.49 12.67 21.32
CA ALA A 543 2.24 13.37 21.61
C ALA A 543 2.27 14.83 21.12
N ARG A 544 3.43 15.47 21.18
CA ARG A 544 3.62 16.85 20.69
C ARG A 544 3.72 16.95 19.17
N THR A 545 4.31 15.95 18.52
CA THR A 545 4.32 15.89 17.05
C THR A 545 2.92 15.58 16.52
N LEU A 546 2.22 14.62 17.11
CA LEU A 546 0.83 14.29 16.80
C LEU A 546 -0.10 15.50 16.96
N GLU A 547 -0.04 16.19 18.10
CA GLU A 547 -0.87 17.37 18.37
C GLU A 547 -0.69 18.45 17.29
N ALA A 548 0.56 18.74 16.92
CA ALA A 548 0.88 19.73 15.90
C ALA A 548 0.46 19.29 14.49
N THR A 549 0.67 18.01 14.14
CA THR A 549 0.23 17.45 12.86
C THR A 549 -1.28 17.50 12.72
N LEU A 550 -2.02 17.08 13.76
CA LEU A 550 -3.48 17.15 13.79
C LEU A 550 -3.98 18.60 13.71
N ALA A 551 -3.32 19.56 14.36
CA ALA A 551 -3.68 20.98 14.24
C ALA A 551 -3.52 21.50 12.80
N ILE A 552 -2.47 21.09 12.08
CA ILE A 552 -2.30 21.42 10.65
C ILE A 552 -3.41 20.75 9.82
N ALA A 553 -3.70 19.48 10.08
CA ALA A 553 -4.73 18.72 9.38
C ALA A 553 -6.13 19.33 9.59
N GLU A 554 -6.46 19.74 10.82
CA GLU A 554 -7.70 20.46 11.17
C GLU A 554 -7.82 21.79 10.45
N ALA A 555 -6.75 22.59 10.44
CA ALA A 555 -6.71 23.87 9.73
C ALA A 555 -6.96 23.70 8.22
N ARG A 556 -6.54 22.57 7.65
CA ARG A 556 -6.69 22.23 6.23
C ARG A 556 -7.88 21.31 5.92
N ARG A 557 -8.62 20.87 6.95
CA ARG A 557 -9.69 19.85 6.86
C ARG A 557 -9.24 18.56 6.17
N TYR A 558 -7.97 18.22 6.32
CA TYR A 558 -7.33 17.12 5.63
C TYR A 558 -7.41 15.84 6.46
N PRO A 559 -7.82 14.69 5.89
CA PRO A 559 -7.86 13.43 6.63
C PRO A 559 -6.45 12.87 6.88
N VAL A 560 -6.27 12.21 8.02
CA VAL A 560 -5.06 11.45 8.36
C VAL A 560 -5.44 10.04 8.80
N VAL A 561 -4.47 9.14 8.89
CA VAL A 561 -4.69 7.76 9.35
C VAL A 561 -3.79 7.45 10.53
N ALA A 562 -4.28 6.67 11.49
CA ALA A 562 -3.44 5.86 12.38
C ALA A 562 -3.52 4.43 11.86
N GLY A 563 -2.49 4.01 11.13
CA GLY A 563 -2.48 2.78 10.33
C GLY A 563 -2.35 1.48 11.12
N HIS A 564 -1.81 1.51 12.34
CA HIS A 564 -1.59 0.35 13.21
C HIS A 564 -1.39 0.72 14.69
N THR A 565 -2.48 0.90 15.43
CA THR A 565 -2.38 1.43 16.79
C THR A 565 -3.11 0.60 17.84
N GLY A 566 -2.61 0.66 19.06
CA GLY A 566 -3.37 0.32 20.26
C GLY A 566 -4.18 1.52 20.75
N LEU A 567 -5.15 1.28 21.64
CA LEU A 567 -6.02 2.34 22.16
C LEU A 567 -5.83 2.50 23.66
N VAL A 568 -5.52 3.72 24.11
CA VAL A 568 -5.15 4.00 25.51
C VAL A 568 -6.16 3.46 26.53
N ASP A 569 -7.45 3.43 26.18
CA ASP A 569 -8.52 3.01 27.09
C ASP A 569 -8.60 1.49 27.29
N THR A 570 -8.02 0.70 26.39
CA THR A 570 -7.91 -0.76 26.51
C THR A 570 -6.51 -1.22 26.88
N GLU A 571 -5.47 -0.39 26.80
CA GLU A 571 -4.14 -0.80 27.24
C GLU A 571 -4.03 -0.83 28.78
N ALA A 572 -3.38 -1.85 29.33
CA ALA A 572 -3.09 -1.94 30.77
C ALA A 572 -2.03 -0.94 31.21
N ASP A 573 -0.96 -0.84 30.43
CA ASP A 573 0.18 0.05 30.61
C ASP A 573 0.37 0.98 29.39
N PRO A 574 -0.58 1.89 29.13
CA PRO A 574 -0.59 2.75 27.96
C PRO A 574 0.64 3.67 27.90
N SER A 575 1.17 3.81 26.70
CA SER A 575 2.34 4.61 26.36
C SER A 575 1.99 5.71 25.36
N GLU A 576 2.99 6.52 25.00
CA GLU A 576 2.86 7.56 23.98
C GLU A 576 2.57 6.99 22.57
N GLY A 577 2.82 5.70 22.33
CA GLY A 577 2.60 5.05 21.04
C GLY A 577 1.13 4.68 20.75
N GLN A 578 0.23 4.78 21.73
CA GLN A 578 -1.20 4.50 21.55
C GLN A 578 -2.03 5.78 21.48
N HIS A 579 -3.13 5.74 20.73
CA HIS A 579 -4.01 6.91 20.59
C HIS A 579 -5.09 6.95 21.67
N ALA A 580 -5.29 8.14 22.24
CA ALA A 580 -6.35 8.40 23.19
C ALA A 580 -7.67 8.75 22.47
N ALA A 581 -8.80 8.59 23.17
CA ALA A 581 -10.13 8.91 22.64
C ALA A 581 -10.23 10.31 22.00
N ARG A 582 -9.55 11.30 22.58
CA ARG A 582 -9.46 12.67 22.04
C ARG A 582 -8.87 12.69 20.63
N ASP A 583 -7.77 11.99 20.41
CA ASP A 583 -7.07 12.02 19.13
C ASP A 583 -7.84 11.23 18.07
N ILE A 584 -8.46 10.12 18.47
CA ILE A 584 -9.39 9.35 17.63
C ILE A 584 -10.58 10.20 17.18
N ASP A 585 -11.19 10.98 18.09
CA ASP A 585 -12.30 11.87 17.76
C ASP A 585 -11.90 12.93 16.72
N ARG A 586 -10.68 13.48 16.83
CA ARG A 586 -10.12 14.44 15.87
C ARG A 586 -9.89 13.79 14.51
N ILE A 587 -9.26 12.62 14.49
CA ILE A 587 -9.01 11.84 13.27
C ILE A 587 -10.33 11.50 12.57
N ARG A 588 -11.33 10.99 13.30
CA ARG A 588 -12.68 10.74 12.79
C ARG A 588 -13.34 11.99 12.24
N ALA A 589 -13.27 13.12 12.94
CA ALA A 589 -13.88 14.39 12.49
C ALA A 589 -13.28 14.89 11.18
N LEU A 590 -12.01 14.57 10.90
CA LEU A 590 -11.35 14.85 9.63
C LEU A 590 -11.70 13.85 8.53
N GLY A 591 -12.51 12.84 8.79
CA GLY A 591 -12.78 11.74 7.85
C GLY A 591 -11.59 10.78 7.71
N GLY A 592 -10.73 10.74 8.72
CA GLY A 592 -9.61 9.81 8.84
C GLY A 592 -10.05 8.42 9.33
N LEU A 593 -9.06 7.54 9.50
CA LEU A 593 -9.25 6.16 9.96
C LEU A 593 -8.31 5.80 11.10
N ILE A 594 -8.73 4.84 11.91
CA ILE A 594 -7.91 4.18 12.92
C ILE A 594 -7.96 2.68 12.65
N ALA A 595 -6.80 2.04 12.56
CA ALA A 595 -6.68 0.60 12.43
C ALA A 595 -6.10 0.00 13.72
N PRO A 596 -6.89 -0.79 14.47
CA PRO A 596 -6.36 -1.57 15.57
C PRO A 596 -5.27 -2.52 15.09
N ILE A 597 -4.10 -2.46 15.71
CA ILE A 597 -3.02 -3.39 15.43
C ILE A 597 -3.42 -4.82 15.82
N LEU A 598 -3.02 -5.84 15.07
CA LEU A 598 -3.36 -7.24 15.38
C LEU A 598 -2.64 -7.75 16.64
N HIS A 599 -1.52 -7.13 17.01
CA HIS A 599 -0.88 -7.38 18.29
C HIS A 599 -1.73 -6.84 19.45
N ALA A 600 -2.41 -7.73 20.18
CA ALA A 600 -3.33 -7.35 21.26
C ALA A 600 -2.80 -7.72 22.66
N GLY A 601 -1.52 -7.47 22.93
CA GLY A 601 -0.80 -7.93 24.12
C GLY A 601 -0.67 -9.46 24.16
N LEU A 602 0.44 -10.04 24.60
CA LEU A 602 0.56 -11.51 24.67
C LEU A 602 -0.15 -12.08 25.89
N GLU A 603 -0.18 -11.33 26.99
CA GLU A 603 -0.78 -11.75 28.25
C GLU A 603 -2.16 -11.10 28.47
N ALA A 604 -3.07 -11.82 29.13
CA ALA A 604 -4.45 -11.37 29.32
C ALA A 604 -4.55 -10.05 30.08
N HIS A 605 -3.58 -9.79 30.96
CA HIS A 605 -3.54 -8.60 31.79
C HIS A 605 -3.09 -7.34 31.02
N GLU A 606 -2.53 -7.46 29.82
CA GLU A 606 -2.03 -6.34 29.01
C GLU A 606 -3.16 -5.56 28.32
N ILE A 607 -4.30 -6.22 28.09
CA ILE A 607 -5.51 -5.59 27.57
C ILE A 607 -6.60 -5.56 28.64
N LYS A 608 -7.25 -4.41 28.79
CA LYS A 608 -8.41 -4.16 29.64
C LYS A 608 -9.71 -4.47 28.87
N PRO A 609 -10.70 -5.09 29.51
CA PRO A 609 -12.01 -5.30 28.89
C PRO A 609 -12.69 -3.97 28.56
N PHE A 610 -13.19 -3.82 27.33
CA PHE A 610 -13.98 -2.64 26.92
C PHE A 610 -15.42 -2.65 27.48
N GLY A 611 -15.83 -3.74 28.13
CA GLY A 611 -17.22 -3.93 28.61
C GLY A 611 -18.16 -4.43 27.51
N SER A 612 -17.62 -5.10 26.49
CA SER A 612 -18.43 -5.79 25.47
C SER A 612 -19.00 -7.11 25.99
N ARG A 613 -19.88 -7.73 25.20
CA ARG A 613 -20.39 -9.09 25.46
C ARG A 613 -19.37 -10.19 25.18
N ILE A 614 -18.25 -9.86 24.53
CA ILE A 614 -17.17 -10.79 24.23
C ILE A 614 -16.30 -10.88 25.46
N ALA A 615 -16.24 -12.07 26.05
CA ALA A 615 -15.42 -12.33 27.23
C ALA A 615 -13.93 -12.11 26.92
N HIS A 616 -13.22 -11.46 27.84
CA HIS A 616 -11.76 -11.28 27.80
C HIS A 616 -11.10 -12.23 28.82
N ASP A 617 -10.89 -13.47 28.42
CA ASP A 617 -10.37 -14.56 29.26
C ASP A 617 -9.27 -15.38 28.54
N CYS A 618 -8.69 -14.81 27.48
CA CYS A 618 -7.61 -15.39 26.69
C CYS A 618 -6.81 -14.26 26.03
N GLY A 619 -5.70 -13.86 26.68
CA GLY A 619 -4.76 -12.83 26.20
C GLY A 619 -4.14 -13.18 24.85
N GLY A 620 -3.67 -12.19 24.09
CA GLY A 620 -3.06 -12.37 22.76
C GLY A 620 -3.95 -12.95 21.67
N SER A 621 -5.15 -13.43 22.01
CA SER A 621 -6.04 -14.09 21.08
C SER A 621 -7.06 -13.13 20.46
N THR A 622 -7.92 -13.68 19.60
CA THR A 622 -9.08 -12.98 19.04
C THR A 622 -9.98 -12.35 20.11
N ARG A 623 -10.02 -12.90 21.33
CA ARG A 623 -10.80 -12.33 22.46
C ARG A 623 -10.22 -11.04 23.02
N ALA A 624 -8.89 -10.95 23.10
CA ALA A 624 -8.19 -9.74 23.51
C ALA A 624 -8.31 -8.66 22.42
N TRP A 625 -8.03 -9.03 21.17
CA TRP A 625 -8.13 -8.11 20.04
C TRP A 625 -9.54 -7.58 19.81
N ALA A 626 -10.57 -8.40 20.04
CA ALA A 626 -11.97 -7.96 19.96
C ALA A 626 -12.29 -6.78 20.90
N GLN A 627 -11.58 -6.63 22.04
CA GLN A 627 -11.77 -5.48 22.93
C GLN A 627 -11.32 -4.18 22.26
N ASN A 628 -10.12 -4.18 21.67
CA ASN A 628 -9.57 -3.04 20.92
C ASN A 628 -10.44 -2.73 19.70
N TYR A 629 -10.84 -3.76 18.94
CA TYR A 629 -11.68 -3.61 17.77
C TYR A 629 -13.05 -2.99 18.10
N LEU A 630 -13.75 -3.49 19.12
CA LEU A 630 -15.07 -2.97 19.47
C LEU A 630 -15.01 -1.56 20.06
N LEU A 631 -13.93 -1.21 20.77
CA LEU A 631 -13.67 0.17 21.17
C LEU A 631 -13.44 1.07 19.94
N ALA A 632 -12.63 0.63 18.98
CA ALA A 632 -12.41 1.38 17.73
C ALA A 632 -13.72 1.59 16.97
N VAL A 633 -14.56 0.56 16.85
CA VAL A 633 -15.89 0.67 16.21
C VAL A 633 -16.76 1.70 16.92
N ALA A 634 -16.81 1.67 18.26
CA ALA A 634 -17.57 2.65 19.02
C ALA A 634 -17.02 4.08 18.83
N ALA A 635 -15.71 4.24 18.90
CA ALA A 635 -15.03 5.53 18.72
C ALA A 635 -15.18 6.08 17.29
N MET A 636 -15.27 5.22 16.27
CA MET A 636 -15.41 5.62 14.86
C MET A 636 -16.86 5.84 14.41
N GLY A 637 -17.82 5.93 15.35
CA GLY A 637 -19.22 6.27 15.05
C GLY A 637 -20.20 5.10 15.15
N GLY A 638 -19.73 3.94 15.60
CA GLY A 638 -20.56 2.76 15.85
C GLY A 638 -20.70 1.82 14.65
N PRO A 639 -21.29 0.64 14.86
CA PRO A 639 -21.23 -0.49 13.93
C PRO A 639 -22.00 -0.29 12.62
N ASP A 640 -22.86 0.73 12.51
CA ASP A 640 -23.65 0.97 11.29
C ASP A 640 -22.95 1.92 10.31
N THR A 641 -22.05 2.79 10.79
CA THR A 641 -21.42 3.84 9.99
C THR A 641 -19.91 3.74 9.96
N ALA A 642 -19.28 3.21 11.02
CA ALA A 642 -17.84 3.17 11.13
C ALA A 642 -17.19 2.35 10.00
N ALA A 643 -16.01 2.76 9.60
CA ALA A 643 -15.06 1.97 8.82
C ALA A 643 -13.83 1.78 9.70
N VAL A 644 -13.50 0.53 10.03
CA VAL A 644 -12.38 0.19 10.94
C VAL A 644 -11.51 -0.85 10.25
N PRO A 645 -10.40 -0.42 9.61
CA PRO A 645 -9.43 -1.34 9.02
C PRO A 645 -8.69 -2.17 10.08
N ILE A 646 -7.90 -3.14 9.63
CA ILE A 646 -6.87 -3.76 10.44
C ILE A 646 -5.51 -3.13 10.10
N GLY A 647 -4.62 -3.03 11.08
CA GLY A 647 -3.19 -2.78 10.85
C GLY A 647 -2.43 -4.04 11.24
N SER A 648 -2.15 -4.93 10.30
CA SER A 648 -1.57 -6.22 10.68
C SER A 648 -0.16 -6.11 11.23
N ASP A 649 0.61 -5.15 10.70
CA ASP A 649 2.02 -4.97 10.99
C ASP A 649 2.82 -6.27 10.81
N MET A 650 2.34 -7.13 9.91
CA MET A 650 3.01 -8.38 9.59
C MET A 650 4.38 -8.10 8.99
N ASN A 651 5.39 -8.84 9.47
CA ASN A 651 6.82 -8.61 9.23
C ASN A 651 7.37 -7.27 9.77
N GLY A 652 6.65 -6.56 10.64
CA GLY A 652 7.10 -5.32 11.30
C GLY A 652 7.76 -5.52 12.66
N TRP A 653 8.21 -6.74 12.95
CA TRP A 653 8.79 -7.13 14.25
C TRP A 653 7.81 -7.23 15.41
N VAL A 654 6.51 -7.35 15.12
CA VAL A 654 5.47 -7.58 16.11
C VAL A 654 4.90 -9.00 16.02
N THR A 655 4.50 -9.56 17.17
CA THR A 655 3.74 -10.81 17.22
C THR A 655 2.29 -10.59 16.78
N GLN A 656 1.69 -11.64 16.24
CA GLN A 656 0.32 -11.66 15.71
C GLN A 656 -0.63 -12.36 16.70
N ILE A 657 -1.91 -12.44 16.35
CA ILE A 657 -2.95 -13.08 17.17
C ILE A 657 -2.55 -14.52 17.53
N ALA A 658 -2.43 -14.80 18.83
CA ALA A 658 -2.19 -16.12 19.38
C ALA A 658 -3.41 -17.04 19.20
N PRO A 659 -3.21 -18.37 19.13
CA PRO A 659 -4.31 -19.33 19.12
C PRO A 659 -5.12 -19.24 20.41
N ARG A 660 -6.41 -19.63 20.34
CA ARG A 660 -7.25 -19.81 21.54
C ARG A 660 -7.10 -21.19 22.15
N PHE A 661 -6.55 -22.15 21.42
CA PHE A 661 -6.47 -23.54 21.85
C PHE A 661 -5.07 -24.11 21.64
N GLY A 662 -4.88 -25.32 22.18
CA GLY A 662 -3.61 -26.03 22.09
C GLY A 662 -2.56 -25.53 23.10
N PRO A 663 -1.33 -26.06 23.01
CA PRO A 663 -0.29 -25.80 24.01
C PRO A 663 0.20 -24.35 24.07
N ARG A 664 -0.05 -23.55 23.03
CA ARG A 664 0.32 -22.12 22.95
C ARG A 664 -0.89 -21.20 23.05
N ALA A 665 -2.03 -21.71 23.53
CA ALA A 665 -3.24 -20.93 23.70
C ALA A 665 -2.95 -19.67 24.51
N CYS A 666 -3.59 -18.57 24.12
CA CYS A 666 -3.60 -17.33 24.90
C CYS A 666 -2.19 -16.78 25.22
N GLY A 667 -1.29 -16.81 24.23
CA GLY A 667 0.09 -16.34 24.42
C GLY A 667 0.98 -17.28 25.24
N GLY A 668 0.52 -18.50 25.58
CA GLY A 668 1.25 -19.47 26.40
C GLY A 668 0.88 -19.45 27.89
N GLU A 669 -0.10 -18.64 28.28
CA GLU A 669 -0.61 -18.59 29.66
C GLU A 669 -1.62 -19.73 29.96
N ASP A 670 -1.64 -20.23 31.21
CA ASP A 670 -2.58 -21.27 31.67
C ASP A 670 -3.99 -20.70 31.88
N HIS A 671 -4.79 -20.63 30.81
CA HIS A 671 -6.15 -20.06 30.85
C HIS A 671 -7.24 -21.10 30.61
N GLN A 672 -8.02 -21.37 31.66
CA GLN A 672 -9.16 -22.30 31.61
C GLN A 672 -10.40 -21.76 30.87
N GLY A 673 -10.36 -20.54 30.32
CA GLY A 673 -11.51 -19.83 29.73
C GLY A 673 -11.78 -20.09 28.25
N ALA A 674 -10.74 -20.42 27.46
CA ALA A 674 -10.85 -20.50 26.01
C ALA A 674 -11.75 -21.64 25.50
N GLY A 675 -11.97 -22.68 26.31
CA GLY A 675 -12.78 -23.86 25.99
C GLY A 675 -14.30 -23.64 25.90
N ARG A 676 -14.81 -22.42 26.15
CA ARG A 676 -16.26 -22.15 26.19
C ARG A 676 -16.88 -21.70 24.85
N SER A 677 -16.08 -21.21 23.91
CA SER A 677 -16.56 -20.84 22.56
C SER A 677 -16.22 -21.91 21.53
N PRO A 678 -17.04 -22.07 20.47
CA PRO A 678 -16.74 -22.96 19.36
C PRO A 678 -15.35 -22.73 18.77
N ARG A 679 -14.73 -23.80 18.29
CA ARG A 679 -13.52 -23.78 17.45
C ARG A 679 -13.89 -23.36 16.02
N VAL A 680 -12.92 -22.86 15.26
CA VAL A 680 -13.04 -22.79 13.80
C VAL A 680 -13.22 -24.21 13.27
N ALA A 681 -14.33 -24.46 12.58
CA ALA A 681 -14.66 -25.74 11.99
C ALA A 681 -14.50 -25.66 10.47
N TYR A 682 -13.68 -26.55 9.90
CA TYR A 682 -13.38 -26.56 8.47
C TYR A 682 -14.21 -27.60 7.70
N PRO A 683 -14.62 -27.32 6.45
CA PRO A 683 -14.53 -26.03 5.78
C PRO A 683 -15.68 -25.08 6.19
N PHE A 684 -15.40 -23.78 6.28
CA PHE A 684 -16.38 -22.73 6.62
C PHE A 684 -16.70 -21.82 5.43
N ASP A 685 -17.83 -21.10 5.49
CA ASP A 685 -18.21 -20.06 4.52
C ASP A 685 -17.62 -18.70 4.96
N ALA A 686 -16.89 -18.04 4.06
CA ALA A 686 -16.33 -16.72 4.36
C ALA A 686 -17.43 -15.65 4.54
N HIS A 687 -17.18 -14.70 5.44
CA HIS A 687 -18.14 -13.63 5.72
C HIS A 687 -18.32 -12.72 4.50
N GLY A 688 -19.53 -12.69 3.93
CA GLY A 688 -19.88 -11.83 2.81
C GLY A 688 -19.16 -12.14 1.49
N VAL A 689 -18.49 -13.29 1.38
CA VAL A 689 -17.81 -13.72 0.15
C VAL A 689 -18.29 -15.12 -0.24
N PRO A 690 -18.75 -15.33 -1.50
CA PRO A 690 -19.13 -16.67 -1.97
C PRO A 690 -17.92 -17.61 -2.02
N GLY A 691 -18.06 -18.77 -1.37
CA GLY A 691 -17.07 -19.84 -1.39
C GLY A 691 -16.73 -20.37 0.00
N ARG A 692 -16.12 -21.54 0.03
CA ARG A 692 -15.71 -22.28 1.22
C ARG A 692 -14.20 -22.23 1.40
N PHE A 693 -13.78 -22.24 2.65
CA PHE A 693 -12.38 -22.22 3.05
C PHE A 693 -12.08 -23.46 3.89
N GLY A 694 -11.19 -24.31 3.37
CA GLY A 694 -10.54 -25.37 4.12
C GLY A 694 -9.29 -24.86 4.85
N GLN A 695 -8.58 -25.80 5.48
CA GLN A 695 -7.31 -25.51 6.13
C GLN A 695 -6.24 -25.17 5.09
N LEU A 696 -5.50 -24.08 5.31
CA LEU A 696 -4.38 -23.70 4.46
C LEU A 696 -3.29 -24.77 4.54
N VAL A 697 -2.78 -25.22 3.39
CA VAL A 697 -1.67 -26.19 3.33
C VAL A 697 -0.46 -25.55 2.65
N THR A 698 0.66 -25.53 3.34
CA THR A 698 1.95 -25.00 2.85
C THR A 698 3.00 -26.08 3.04
N GLY A 699 3.57 -26.57 1.94
CA GLY A 699 4.42 -27.76 1.97
C GLY A 699 3.68 -28.94 2.60
N TRP A 700 4.24 -29.51 3.66
CA TRP A 700 3.64 -30.60 4.42
C TRP A 700 2.84 -30.14 5.64
N ARG A 701 2.82 -28.83 5.95
CA ARG A 701 2.06 -28.29 7.07
C ARG A 701 0.65 -27.94 6.64
N THR A 702 -0.31 -28.47 7.38
CA THR A 702 -1.69 -28.00 7.38
C THR A 702 -1.86 -27.06 8.57
N PHE A 703 -2.25 -25.82 8.31
CA PHE A 703 -2.49 -24.84 9.37
C PHE A 703 -3.90 -25.02 9.96
N ASP A 704 -4.00 -24.96 11.29
CA ASP A 704 -5.25 -24.90 12.03
C ASP A 704 -5.24 -23.63 12.88
N PHE A 705 -6.09 -22.66 12.54
CA PHE A 705 -6.15 -21.38 13.27
C PHE A 705 -6.39 -21.57 14.78
N ASN A 706 -7.06 -22.66 15.17
CA ASN A 706 -7.33 -22.96 16.58
C ASN A 706 -6.05 -23.16 17.40
N ASP A 707 -5.00 -23.75 16.80
CA ASP A 707 -3.75 -24.13 17.48
C ASP A 707 -2.53 -23.34 16.96
N ASP A 708 -2.62 -22.73 15.78
CA ASP A 708 -1.57 -21.93 15.15
C ASP A 708 -1.75 -20.42 15.31
N GLY A 709 -2.98 -19.94 15.55
CA GLY A 709 -3.31 -18.52 15.55
C GLY A 709 -3.08 -17.87 14.18
N MET A 710 -2.82 -16.58 14.15
CA MET A 710 -2.54 -15.81 12.93
C MET A 710 -1.07 -15.95 12.52
N ALA A 711 -0.68 -17.15 12.09
CA ALA A 711 0.69 -17.46 11.70
C ALA A 711 1.15 -16.71 10.42
N ASN A 712 0.23 -16.44 9.50
CA ASN A 712 0.50 -15.71 8.25
C ASN A 712 -0.78 -15.05 7.74
N ILE A 713 -0.66 -14.12 6.78
CA ILE A 713 -1.80 -13.35 6.24
C ILE A 713 -2.90 -14.23 5.64
N GLY A 714 -2.54 -15.43 5.18
CA GLY A 714 -3.46 -16.38 4.56
C GLY A 714 -4.54 -16.84 5.51
N LEU A 715 -4.36 -16.70 6.83
CA LEU A 715 -5.33 -17.06 7.86
C LEU A 715 -6.29 -15.91 8.23
N LEU A 716 -6.27 -14.78 7.50
CA LEU A 716 -7.23 -13.68 7.69
C LEU A 716 -8.71 -14.14 7.62
N PRO A 717 -9.14 -15.01 6.69
CA PRO A 717 -10.52 -15.50 6.68
C PRO A 717 -10.87 -16.32 7.93
N ASP A 718 -9.88 -17.03 8.48
CA ASP A 718 -9.99 -17.86 9.68
C ASP A 718 -10.12 -16.99 10.93
N LEU A 719 -9.35 -15.90 11.01
CA LEU A 719 -9.50 -14.85 12.02
C LEU A 719 -10.93 -14.30 12.04
N VAL A 720 -11.48 -13.94 10.88
CA VAL A 720 -12.86 -13.44 10.77
C VAL A 720 -13.88 -14.51 11.23
N GLN A 721 -13.67 -15.78 10.86
CA GLN A 721 -14.52 -16.86 11.31
C GLN A 721 -14.41 -17.10 12.83
N ASP A 722 -13.22 -16.96 13.41
CA ASP A 722 -13.03 -17.10 14.85
C ASP A 722 -13.67 -15.95 15.64
N LEU A 723 -13.62 -14.72 15.10
CA LEU A 723 -14.36 -13.57 15.65
C LEU A 723 -15.87 -13.85 15.72
N LYS A 724 -16.46 -14.48 14.69
CA LYS A 724 -17.86 -14.93 14.72
C LYS A 724 -18.08 -16.00 15.80
N ASN A 725 -17.15 -16.94 15.94
CA ASN A 725 -17.25 -18.03 16.91
C ASN A 725 -17.17 -17.56 18.37
N ILE A 726 -16.35 -16.54 18.67
CA ILE A 726 -16.33 -15.93 20.01
C ILE A 726 -17.53 -15.01 20.25
N GLY A 727 -18.25 -14.68 19.17
CA GLY A 727 -19.62 -14.23 19.25
C GLY A 727 -19.92 -12.99 18.43
N LEU A 728 -18.97 -12.31 17.77
CA LEU A 728 -19.22 -11.05 17.04
C LEU A 728 -20.36 -11.23 16.02
N THR A 729 -21.28 -10.27 16.00
CA THR A 729 -22.40 -10.26 15.04
C THR A 729 -21.95 -9.74 13.68
N ASP A 730 -22.70 -10.04 12.63
CA ASP A 730 -22.47 -9.45 11.30
C ASP A 730 -22.51 -7.91 11.34
N ARG A 731 -23.35 -7.33 12.19
CA ARG A 731 -23.41 -5.88 12.41
C ARG A 731 -22.11 -5.34 13.02
N GLU A 732 -21.55 -6.04 14.00
CA GLU A 732 -20.27 -5.66 14.63
C GLU A 732 -19.07 -5.90 13.70
N LEU A 733 -19.13 -6.86 12.77
CA LEU A 733 -18.08 -7.11 11.76
C LEU A 733 -18.17 -6.18 10.55
N ALA A 734 -19.33 -5.63 10.25
CA ALA A 734 -19.55 -4.76 9.10
C ALA A 734 -18.55 -3.58 8.99
N PRO A 735 -18.11 -2.90 10.08
CA PRO A 735 -17.07 -1.88 10.01
C PRO A 735 -15.74 -2.37 9.42
N MET A 736 -15.36 -3.63 9.69
CA MET A 736 -14.16 -4.23 9.11
C MET A 736 -14.31 -4.41 7.61
N PHE A 737 -15.47 -4.83 7.14
CA PHE A 737 -15.76 -5.00 5.72
C PHE A 737 -16.20 -3.72 5.00
N ARG A 738 -16.39 -2.61 5.71
CA ARG A 738 -16.51 -1.27 5.11
C ARG A 738 -15.16 -0.55 5.02
N SER A 739 -14.10 -1.11 5.58
CA SER A 739 -12.83 -0.40 5.73
C SER A 739 -12.10 -0.14 4.41
N ALA A 740 -12.25 -1.01 3.39
CA ALA A 740 -11.72 -0.73 2.06
C ALA A 740 -12.40 0.50 1.42
N GLU A 741 -13.74 0.61 1.50
CA GLU A 741 -14.45 1.81 1.06
C GLU A 741 -14.07 3.03 1.90
N GLY A 742 -13.94 2.85 3.23
CA GLY A 742 -13.51 3.93 4.13
C GLY A 742 -12.14 4.48 3.77
N TYR A 743 -11.17 3.62 3.43
CA TYR A 743 -9.83 4.04 3.02
C TYR A 743 -9.88 4.78 1.68
N LEU A 744 -10.65 4.28 0.71
CA LEU A 744 -10.86 4.96 -0.56
C LEU A 744 -11.50 6.33 -0.35
N ALA A 745 -12.56 6.44 0.44
CA ALA A 745 -13.24 7.71 0.72
C ALA A 745 -12.33 8.71 1.45
N MET A 746 -11.52 8.24 2.39
CA MET A 746 -10.50 9.05 3.07
C MET A 746 -9.47 9.57 2.05
N TRP A 747 -8.95 8.72 1.18
CA TRP A 747 -7.96 9.09 0.18
C TRP A 747 -8.55 9.97 -0.94
N GLU A 748 -9.81 9.74 -1.34
CA GLU A 748 -10.59 10.62 -2.21
C GLU A 748 -10.81 11.98 -1.58
N LYS A 749 -11.00 12.07 -0.27
CA LYS A 749 -11.10 13.37 0.43
C LYS A 749 -9.75 14.10 0.44
N ALA A 750 -8.65 13.39 0.68
CA ALA A 750 -7.30 13.92 0.56
C ALA A 750 -7.02 14.49 -0.85
N GLN A 751 -7.61 13.91 -1.90
CA GLN A 751 -7.59 14.44 -3.26
C GLN A 751 -8.62 15.55 -3.51
N GLY A 752 -9.87 15.36 -3.06
CA GLY A 752 -11.06 16.07 -3.49
C GLY A 752 -11.19 17.51 -2.98
N ASP A 753 -10.52 17.83 -1.88
CA ASP A 753 -10.35 19.21 -1.40
C ASP A 753 -9.24 19.97 -2.17
N HIS A 754 -8.48 19.28 -3.02
CA HIS A 754 -7.42 19.86 -3.84
C HIS A 754 -7.55 19.65 -5.36
N ASP A 755 -8.35 18.69 -5.84
CA ASP A 755 -8.61 18.44 -7.28
C ASP A 755 -9.55 19.48 -7.93
N ALA A 756 -9.83 20.56 -7.20
CA ALA A 756 -10.15 21.84 -7.82
C ALA A 756 -8.90 22.53 -8.43
N TYR A 757 -7.70 21.91 -8.41
CA TYR A 757 -6.43 22.41 -8.94
C TYR A 757 -5.75 21.44 -9.92
N ALA A 758 -6.28 21.32 -11.13
CA ALA A 758 -5.45 20.88 -12.25
C ALA A 758 -4.37 21.94 -12.51
N ARG A 759 -3.14 21.73 -12.02
CA ARG A 759 -1.96 22.46 -12.49
C ARG A 759 -1.66 22.03 -13.92
N VAL A 760 -2.11 22.79 -14.92
CA VAL A 760 -1.52 22.70 -16.26
C VAL A 760 -0.10 23.31 -16.16
N PRO A 761 0.97 22.60 -16.60
CA PRO A 761 2.32 23.11 -16.56
C PRO A 761 2.45 24.48 -17.24
N LEU A 762 3.19 25.39 -16.62
CA LEU A 762 3.64 26.65 -17.22
C LEU A 762 4.64 26.32 -18.34
N GLY A 763 4.12 25.96 -19.51
CA GLY A 763 4.90 25.62 -20.69
C GLY A 763 4.10 24.80 -21.69
N GLY A 764 3.50 25.47 -22.68
CA GLY A 764 2.71 24.84 -23.74
C GLY A 764 1.57 25.72 -24.25
N ALA A 765 0.71 25.14 -25.09
CA ALA A 765 -0.38 25.78 -25.84
C ALA A 765 -1.30 26.74 -25.05
N ALA A 766 -1.36 26.65 -23.72
CA ALA A 766 -2.11 27.58 -22.86
C ALA A 766 -1.56 29.02 -22.87
N ALA A 767 -0.24 29.21 -23.03
CA ALA A 767 0.37 30.54 -23.11
C ALA A 767 -0.01 31.33 -24.38
N SER A 768 -0.65 30.68 -25.36
CA SER A 768 -1.13 31.29 -26.60
C SER A 768 -2.65 31.21 -26.78
N MET A 769 -3.40 30.84 -25.74
CA MET A 769 -4.87 30.80 -25.77
C MET A 769 -5.46 32.18 -25.52
N ASN A 770 -6.42 32.58 -26.35
CA ASN A 770 -7.36 33.64 -25.99
C ASN A 770 -8.44 33.07 -25.03
N TRP A 771 -9.28 33.94 -24.48
CA TRP A 771 -10.27 33.56 -23.47
C TRP A 771 -11.24 32.48 -23.99
N ALA A 772 -11.61 32.56 -25.28
CA ALA A 772 -12.51 31.60 -25.91
C ALA A 772 -11.88 30.22 -26.10
N ASP A 773 -10.58 30.15 -26.42
CA ASP A 773 -9.80 28.91 -26.49
C ASP A 773 -9.70 28.27 -25.10
N ALA A 774 -9.43 29.07 -24.07
CA ALA A 774 -9.39 28.63 -22.67
C ALA A 774 -10.75 28.05 -22.21
N ALA A 775 -11.85 28.72 -22.55
CA ALA A 775 -13.20 28.24 -22.25
C ALA A 775 -13.54 26.93 -22.99
N ARG A 776 -13.21 26.84 -24.29
CA ARG A 776 -13.39 25.61 -25.07
C ARG A 776 -12.54 24.46 -24.56
N HIS A 777 -11.33 24.74 -24.09
CA HIS A 777 -10.46 23.72 -23.50
C HIS A 777 -11.11 23.10 -22.27
N CYS A 778 -11.61 23.91 -21.33
CA CYS A 778 -12.35 23.37 -20.18
C CYS A 778 -13.63 22.63 -20.61
N ALA A 779 -14.37 23.16 -21.58
CA ALA A 779 -15.58 22.51 -22.09
C ALA A 779 -15.29 21.14 -22.71
N SER A 780 -14.16 20.98 -23.42
CA SER A 780 -13.75 19.67 -23.98
C SER A 780 -13.45 18.61 -22.92
N GLN A 781 -13.25 19.03 -21.66
CA GLN A 781 -13.06 18.16 -20.51
C GLN A 781 -14.35 17.97 -19.68
N GLY A 782 -15.49 18.45 -20.18
CA GLY A 782 -16.76 18.43 -19.44
C GLY A 782 -16.80 19.38 -18.25
N LYS A 783 -15.99 20.44 -18.26
CA LYS A 783 -15.82 21.42 -17.18
C LYS A 783 -16.02 22.86 -17.70
N ARG A 784 -16.04 23.85 -16.82
CA ARG A 784 -16.02 25.29 -17.18
C ARG A 784 -14.79 26.00 -16.62
N LEU A 785 -14.52 27.22 -17.07
CA LEU A 785 -13.56 28.10 -16.36
C LEU A 785 -14.05 28.36 -14.93
N ALA A 786 -13.11 28.50 -14.00
CA ALA A 786 -13.40 29.01 -12.65
C ALA A 786 -13.80 30.49 -12.68
N ASN A 787 -14.65 30.95 -11.77
CA ASN A 787 -14.97 32.36 -11.54
C ASN A 787 -13.98 32.98 -10.52
N ARG A 788 -13.96 34.31 -10.39
CA ARG A 788 -13.14 35.03 -9.42
C ARG A 788 -13.35 34.54 -8.01
N GLY A 789 -14.59 34.31 -7.59
CA GLY A 789 -14.89 33.80 -6.25
C GLY A 789 -14.27 32.41 -5.98
N GLU A 790 -14.08 31.61 -7.02
CA GLU A 790 -13.49 30.27 -6.90
C GLU A 790 -11.95 30.34 -6.92
N VAL A 791 -11.38 31.30 -7.65
CA VAL A 791 -9.94 31.58 -7.71
C VAL A 791 -9.46 32.35 -6.48
N CYS A 792 -10.27 33.28 -5.99
CA CYS A 792 -9.98 34.27 -4.97
C CYS A 792 -11.18 34.44 -4.00
N PRO A 793 -11.49 33.42 -3.19
CA PRO A 793 -12.65 33.42 -2.29
C PRO A 793 -12.58 34.47 -1.18
N LYS A 794 -11.39 34.99 -0.90
CA LYS A 794 -11.15 36.06 0.10
C LYS A 794 -11.18 37.47 -0.51
N GLY A 795 -11.53 37.61 -1.79
CA GLY A 795 -11.49 38.88 -2.52
C GLY A 795 -10.07 39.28 -2.92
N ASP A 796 -9.80 40.59 -2.94
CA ASP A 796 -8.49 41.15 -3.29
C ASP A 796 -7.37 40.58 -2.40
N GLY A 797 -6.22 40.25 -3.00
CA GLY A 797 -5.11 39.64 -2.28
C GLY A 797 -4.52 38.42 -3.00
N ALA A 798 -4.23 37.37 -2.25
CA ALA A 798 -3.64 36.15 -2.80
C ALA A 798 -4.73 35.16 -3.27
N PRO A 799 -4.56 34.51 -4.43
CA PRO A 799 -5.47 33.46 -4.86
C PRO A 799 -5.38 32.27 -3.90
N LEU A 800 -6.41 31.42 -3.89
CA LEU A 800 -6.56 30.28 -2.97
C LEU A 800 -5.37 29.28 -3.02
N PHE A 801 -4.56 29.35 -4.08
CA PHE A 801 -3.44 28.46 -4.39
C PHE A 801 -2.06 29.13 -4.30
N GLY A 802 -1.99 30.37 -3.78
CA GLY A 802 -0.75 31.13 -3.74
C GLY A 802 -0.36 31.74 -5.09
N ARG A 803 0.64 32.62 -5.08
CA ARG A 803 1.00 33.45 -6.24
C ARG A 803 2.09 32.79 -7.09
N PRO A 804 1.85 32.43 -8.37
CA PRO A 804 2.92 32.08 -9.28
C PRO A 804 3.87 33.26 -9.52
N GLY A 805 5.17 32.96 -9.73
CA GLY A 805 6.18 33.96 -10.02
C GLY A 805 5.95 34.64 -11.38
N GLY A 806 6.05 35.98 -11.42
CA GLY A 806 5.93 36.79 -12.65
C GLY A 806 4.61 37.53 -12.80
N ASP A 807 4.36 38.07 -14.00
CA ASP A 807 3.08 38.71 -14.37
C ASP A 807 2.18 37.65 -15.01
N VAL A 808 1.24 37.13 -14.20
CA VAL A 808 0.44 35.95 -14.56
C VAL A 808 -1.04 36.31 -14.50
N TRP A 809 -1.72 36.07 -15.60
CA TRP A 809 -3.15 36.30 -15.76
C TRP A 809 -3.86 34.98 -16.03
N MET A 810 -5.01 34.77 -15.38
CA MET A 810 -5.81 33.55 -15.53
C MET A 810 -7.17 33.89 -16.14
N ALA A 811 -7.59 33.15 -17.16
CA ALA A 811 -8.93 33.29 -17.74
C ALA A 811 -9.98 32.78 -16.75
N VAL A 812 -11.05 33.55 -16.53
CA VAL A 812 -12.14 33.21 -15.60
C VAL A 812 -13.51 33.33 -16.25
N ALA A 813 -14.51 32.61 -15.73
CA ALA A 813 -15.86 32.55 -16.30
C ALA A 813 -16.78 33.71 -15.89
N ASP A 814 -16.30 34.68 -15.08
CA ASP A 814 -17.10 35.81 -14.60
C ASP A 814 -17.80 36.58 -15.74
N HIS A 815 -17.12 36.76 -16.87
CA HIS A 815 -17.72 37.22 -18.14
C HIS A 815 -16.78 36.90 -19.32
N PRO A 816 -17.25 37.01 -20.58
CA PRO A 816 -16.37 36.90 -21.74
C PRO A 816 -15.18 37.85 -21.64
N ASN A 817 -13.99 37.32 -21.92
CA ASN A 817 -12.72 38.03 -21.82
C ASN A 817 -12.35 38.53 -20.41
N ALA A 818 -12.86 37.87 -19.37
CA ALA A 818 -12.42 38.13 -18.00
C ALA A 818 -11.08 37.46 -17.70
N TRP A 819 -10.14 38.25 -17.16
CA TRP A 819 -8.82 37.77 -16.76
C TRP A 819 -8.49 38.30 -15.38
N ILE A 820 -8.06 37.42 -14.48
CA ILE A 820 -7.71 37.76 -13.10
C ILE A 820 -6.21 37.68 -12.89
N SER A 821 -5.65 38.68 -12.20
CA SER A 821 -4.22 38.72 -11.87
C SER A 821 -3.91 37.79 -10.69
N ILE A 822 -2.97 36.87 -10.87
CA ILE A 822 -2.57 35.90 -9.84
C ILE A 822 -1.06 35.93 -9.54
N GLY A 823 -0.28 36.66 -10.34
CA GLY A 823 1.18 36.69 -10.26
C GLY A 823 1.78 37.44 -9.07
N THR A 824 3.11 37.38 -8.96
CA THR A 824 3.92 38.12 -7.97
C THR A 824 4.43 39.48 -8.45
N SER A 825 4.45 39.75 -9.76
CA SER A 825 5.03 41.01 -10.29
C SER A 825 4.31 42.26 -9.77
N TYR A 826 3.01 42.14 -9.44
CA TYR A 826 2.19 43.24 -8.97
C TYR A 826 1.27 42.77 -7.85
N THR A 827 1.83 42.65 -6.65
CA THR A 827 1.13 42.08 -5.49
C THR A 827 -0.16 42.84 -5.12
N GLU A 828 -0.17 44.16 -5.31
CA GLU A 828 -1.30 45.07 -5.11
C GLU A 828 -2.47 44.87 -6.08
N ARG A 829 -2.23 44.11 -7.17
CA ARG A 829 -3.23 43.74 -8.17
C ARG A 829 -3.71 42.30 -8.05
N GLY A 830 -3.19 41.55 -7.07
CA GLY A 830 -3.60 40.16 -6.87
C GLY A 830 -5.10 40.02 -6.65
N CYS A 831 -5.68 39.03 -7.33
CA CYS A 831 -7.11 38.73 -7.30
C CYS A 831 -8.04 39.83 -7.83
N LYS A 832 -7.50 40.79 -8.58
CA LYS A 832 -8.28 41.78 -9.34
C LYS A 832 -8.45 41.35 -10.79
N LEU A 833 -9.63 41.62 -11.35
CA LEU A 833 -9.85 41.47 -12.78
C LEU A 833 -9.04 42.52 -13.54
N HIS A 834 -8.67 42.22 -14.78
CA HIS A 834 -7.87 43.12 -15.62
C HIS A 834 -8.57 44.48 -15.80
N GLU A 835 -9.89 44.48 -15.91
CA GLU A 835 -10.70 45.71 -15.98
C GLU A 835 -10.66 46.54 -14.70
N GLU A 836 -10.51 45.92 -13.53
CA GLU A 836 -10.38 46.61 -12.26
C GLU A 836 -8.95 47.15 -12.07
N ALA A 837 -7.96 46.39 -12.54
CA ALA A 837 -6.56 46.75 -12.42
C ALA A 837 -6.12 47.82 -13.46
N HIS A 838 -6.76 47.83 -14.63
CA HIS A 838 -6.32 48.62 -15.79
C HIS A 838 -7.44 49.45 -16.47
N GLY A 839 -8.67 49.44 -15.95
CA GLY A 839 -9.78 50.25 -16.46
C GLY A 839 -10.45 49.72 -17.73
N GLY A 840 -10.14 48.48 -18.14
CA GLY A 840 -10.79 47.82 -19.27
C GLY A 840 -10.32 46.38 -19.50
N MET A 841 -11.08 45.62 -20.29
CA MET A 841 -10.73 44.24 -20.65
C MET A 841 -9.49 44.21 -21.56
N PRO A 842 -8.65 43.17 -21.49
CA PRO A 842 -7.44 43.11 -22.29
C PRO A 842 -7.76 42.82 -23.77
N ALA A 843 -7.16 43.59 -24.68
CA ALA A 843 -7.28 43.35 -26.12
C ALA A 843 -6.68 41.98 -26.52
N TRP A 844 -5.59 41.58 -25.86
CA TRP A 844 -4.92 40.28 -26.08
C TRP A 844 -5.76 39.07 -25.66
N GLY A 845 -6.82 39.26 -24.87
CA GLY A 845 -7.67 38.16 -24.44
C GLY A 845 -8.76 37.76 -25.46
N LEU A 846 -8.93 38.52 -26.55
CA LEU A 846 -9.89 38.24 -27.63
C LEU A 846 -9.22 37.66 -28.89
N ASP A 847 -8.10 38.24 -29.32
CA ASP A 847 -7.43 37.87 -30.56
C ASP A 847 -6.06 37.23 -30.30
N LYS A 848 -5.66 36.26 -31.13
CA LYS A 848 -4.26 35.81 -31.23
C LYS A 848 -3.46 36.93 -31.92
N GLY A 849 -3.08 37.94 -31.16
CA GLY A 849 -2.29 39.06 -31.70
C GLY A 849 -0.95 38.59 -32.30
N PRO A 850 -0.36 39.35 -33.25
CA PRO A 850 0.84 38.97 -33.97
C PRO A 850 2.15 39.09 -33.16
N GLU A 851 2.09 39.47 -31.88
CA GLU A 851 3.28 39.49 -31.02
C GLU A 851 3.24 38.34 -29.99
N PRO A 852 4.32 37.56 -29.84
CA PRO A 852 4.47 36.72 -28.67
C PRO A 852 4.59 37.67 -27.47
N VAL A 853 3.58 37.72 -26.62
CA VAL A 853 3.63 38.52 -25.38
C VAL A 853 4.71 37.89 -24.49
N THR A 854 5.94 38.37 -24.61
CA THR A 854 7.14 37.78 -24.02
C THR A 854 7.22 37.90 -22.49
N HIS A 855 6.16 38.32 -21.81
CA HIS A 855 6.18 38.51 -20.35
C HIS A 855 4.90 38.08 -19.60
N GLN A 856 3.91 37.46 -20.25
CA GLN A 856 2.66 37.05 -19.58
C GLN A 856 2.47 35.54 -19.66
N ALA A 857 2.60 34.85 -18.53
CA ALA A 857 2.19 33.45 -18.48
C ALA A 857 0.67 33.40 -18.31
N ALA A 858 -0.05 32.84 -19.27
CA ALA A 858 -1.48 32.59 -19.13
C ALA A 858 -1.69 31.28 -18.34
N ALA A 859 -2.50 31.35 -17.28
CA ALA A 859 -2.89 30.20 -16.46
C ALA A 859 -4.36 29.82 -16.69
N LEU A 860 -4.70 28.55 -16.45
CA LEU A 860 -6.05 28.01 -16.67
C LEU A 860 -6.51 27.20 -15.46
N ARG A 861 -7.79 27.34 -15.08
CA ARG A 861 -8.44 26.49 -14.07
C ARG A 861 -9.81 26.05 -14.56
N CYS A 862 -9.99 24.75 -14.74
CA CYS A 862 -11.26 24.15 -15.11
C CYS A 862 -11.94 23.57 -13.85
N VAL A 863 -13.20 23.91 -13.61
CA VAL A 863 -14.00 23.44 -12.48
C VAL A 863 -15.24 22.70 -12.98
N ASP A 864 -15.68 21.71 -12.22
CA ASP A 864 -16.89 20.94 -12.56
C ASP A 864 -18.12 21.86 -12.52
N TYR A 865 -19.08 21.64 -13.42
CA TYR A 865 -20.32 22.41 -13.46
C TYR A 865 -21.14 22.35 -12.16
N THR A 866 -20.84 21.40 -11.27
CA THR A 866 -21.54 21.13 -10.01
C THR A 866 -20.97 21.85 -8.78
N ARG A 867 -19.75 22.44 -8.84
CA ARG A 867 -19.11 23.12 -7.69
C ARG A 867 -19.42 24.61 -7.63
N ILE A 868 -20.68 25.01 -7.53
CA ILE A 868 -21.07 26.41 -7.25
C ILE A 868 -21.21 26.59 -5.73
N PRO A 869 -20.38 27.41 -5.05
CA PRO A 869 -20.67 27.84 -3.68
C PRO A 869 -21.97 28.65 -3.67
N LEU A 870 -22.91 28.23 -2.82
CA LEU A 870 -24.15 28.95 -2.50
C LEU A 870 -23.82 30.36 -1.98
N GLY A 871 -23.88 31.36 -2.85
CA GLY A 871 -23.46 32.70 -2.49
C GLY A 871 -23.61 33.77 -3.57
N SER A 872 -24.53 33.65 -4.52
CA SER A 872 -25.10 34.77 -5.28
C SER A 872 -26.27 34.28 -6.12
N ALA A 873 -27.36 35.04 -6.13
CA ALA A 873 -28.60 34.70 -6.82
C ALA A 873 -28.53 34.89 -8.36
N ALA A 874 -27.50 34.37 -9.04
CA ALA A 874 -27.27 34.70 -10.46
C ALA A 874 -27.09 33.53 -11.45
N ASP A 875 -26.62 32.34 -11.07
CA ASP A 875 -26.08 31.40 -12.09
C ASP A 875 -26.86 30.10 -12.33
N GLY A 876 -28.18 30.23 -12.45
CA GLY A 876 -28.99 29.34 -13.29
C GLY A 876 -29.16 29.93 -14.68
N LEU A 877 -28.09 30.16 -15.45
CA LEU A 877 -28.12 30.80 -16.80
C LEU A 877 -29.07 32.02 -16.92
N ALA A 878 -29.30 32.76 -15.83
CA ALA A 878 -30.10 33.97 -15.86
C ALA A 878 -29.19 35.12 -16.31
N LYS A 879 -28.98 35.28 -17.63
CA LYS A 879 -28.28 36.46 -18.14
C LYS A 879 -29.06 37.73 -17.77
N PRO A 880 -28.46 38.70 -17.05
CA PRO A 880 -28.96 40.07 -17.03
C PRO A 880 -28.79 40.64 -18.44
N GLY A 881 -29.90 40.83 -19.16
CA GLY A 881 -29.92 41.27 -20.56
C GLY A 881 -30.87 40.49 -21.48
N LEU A 882 -31.38 39.34 -21.03
CA LEU A 882 -32.47 38.62 -21.72
C LEU A 882 -33.87 39.01 -21.23
N SER A 883 -33.99 40.03 -20.38
CA SER A 883 -35.23 40.47 -19.72
C SER A 883 -36.32 41.06 -20.65
N LYS A 884 -36.18 40.84 -21.97
CA LYS A 884 -37.04 41.38 -23.03
C LYS A 884 -37.35 40.35 -24.12
N LEU A 885 -37.11 39.06 -23.88
CA LEU A 885 -37.39 38.00 -24.84
C LEU A 885 -38.82 37.47 -24.68
N GLY A 886 -39.48 37.20 -25.80
CA GLY A 886 -40.71 36.40 -25.81
C GLY A 886 -40.38 34.93 -25.55
N TRP A 887 -41.40 34.13 -25.23
CA TRP A 887 -41.24 32.69 -24.95
C TRP A 887 -40.55 31.96 -26.12
N SER A 888 -40.92 32.29 -27.36
CA SER A 888 -40.34 31.70 -28.58
C SER A 888 -38.85 32.01 -28.73
N ASP A 889 -38.41 33.20 -28.31
CA ASP A 889 -37.00 33.56 -28.34
C ASP A 889 -36.19 32.76 -27.29
N ALA A 890 -36.78 32.50 -26.12
CA ALA A 890 -36.18 31.70 -25.06
C ALA A 890 -36.03 30.23 -25.48
N ASP A 891 -37.06 29.65 -26.09
CA ASP A 891 -37.03 28.28 -26.59
C ASP A 891 -36.01 28.12 -27.74
N ALA A 892 -36.02 29.05 -28.71
CA ALA A 892 -35.06 29.06 -29.80
C ALA A 892 -33.62 29.27 -29.30
N TYR A 893 -33.44 30.03 -28.22
CA TYR A 893 -32.13 30.21 -27.57
C TYR A 893 -31.60 28.89 -27.00
N CYS A 894 -32.40 28.16 -26.21
CA CYS A 894 -31.99 26.86 -25.68
C CYS A 894 -31.73 25.85 -26.82
N THR A 895 -32.62 25.79 -27.81
CA THR A 895 -32.52 24.86 -28.93
C THR A 895 -31.24 25.07 -29.75
N ARG A 896 -30.83 26.32 -30.00
CA ARG A 896 -29.56 26.63 -30.70
C ARG A 896 -28.32 26.15 -29.93
N GLN A 897 -28.43 25.94 -28.62
CA GLN A 897 -27.36 25.41 -27.78
C GLN A 897 -27.43 23.87 -27.66
N GLY A 898 -28.34 23.21 -28.37
CA GLY A 898 -28.58 21.77 -28.24
C GLY A 898 -29.27 21.38 -26.93
N LEU A 899 -29.92 22.34 -26.27
CA LEU A 899 -30.59 22.19 -24.98
C LEU A 899 -32.11 22.42 -25.15
N ARG A 900 -32.91 22.01 -24.18
CA ARG A 900 -34.35 22.30 -24.07
C ARG A 900 -34.63 23.38 -23.02
N LEU A 901 -35.73 24.10 -23.17
CA LEU A 901 -36.23 24.96 -22.10
C LEU A 901 -36.66 24.10 -20.90
N ALA A 902 -36.28 24.51 -19.68
CA ALA A 902 -36.67 23.80 -18.46
C ALA A 902 -38.19 23.83 -18.26
N THR A 903 -38.78 22.72 -17.85
CA THR A 903 -40.21 22.62 -17.50
C THR A 903 -40.45 23.09 -16.06
N ARG A 904 -41.73 23.28 -15.68
CA ARG A 904 -42.11 23.53 -14.30
C ARG A 904 -41.61 22.43 -13.38
N ALA A 905 -41.62 21.17 -13.79
CA ALA A 905 -41.12 20.08 -12.95
C ALA A 905 -39.60 20.19 -12.69
N ASP A 906 -38.84 20.69 -13.67
CA ASP A 906 -37.40 20.89 -13.51
C ASP A 906 -37.09 22.04 -12.53
N VAL A 907 -37.88 23.11 -12.59
CA VAL A 907 -37.71 24.32 -11.78
C VAL A 907 -38.37 24.19 -10.41
N CYS A 908 -39.51 23.52 -10.32
CA CYS A 908 -40.37 23.40 -9.15
C CYS A 908 -40.82 21.94 -8.96
N PRO A 909 -39.92 21.05 -8.52
CA PRO A 909 -40.21 19.62 -8.38
C PRO A 909 -41.30 19.33 -7.33
N ALA A 910 -41.53 20.25 -6.38
CA ALA A 910 -42.60 20.16 -5.39
C ALA A 910 -43.98 20.60 -5.91
N GLY A 911 -44.08 21.08 -7.16
CA GLY A 911 -45.32 21.55 -7.77
C GLY A 911 -45.70 22.99 -7.41
N ALA A 912 -46.98 23.34 -7.62
CA ALA A 912 -47.50 24.66 -7.32
C ALA A 912 -47.38 25.00 -5.83
N ASP A 913 -47.08 26.25 -5.51
CA ASP A 913 -46.81 26.77 -4.16
C ASP A 913 -45.54 26.20 -3.49
N GLY A 914 -44.79 25.35 -4.19
CA GLY A 914 -43.48 24.87 -3.76
C GLY A 914 -42.38 25.92 -3.91
N GLU A 915 -41.22 25.64 -3.32
CA GLU A 915 -40.00 26.44 -3.54
C GLU A 915 -39.35 26.09 -4.88
N PRO A 916 -38.97 27.09 -5.71
CA PRO A 916 -38.15 26.84 -6.89
C PRO A 916 -36.79 26.25 -6.48
N ARG A 917 -36.37 25.19 -7.18
CA ARG A 917 -35.08 24.48 -7.01
C ARG A 917 -33.87 25.42 -7.08
N TYR A 918 -33.99 26.51 -7.83
CA TYR A 918 -32.94 27.50 -8.06
C TYR A 918 -33.08 28.76 -7.18
N GLY A 919 -33.97 28.73 -6.19
CA GLY A 919 -34.26 29.84 -5.30
C GLY A 919 -35.22 30.87 -5.91
N ARG A 920 -35.67 31.79 -5.06
CA ARG A 920 -36.59 32.87 -5.43
C ARG A 920 -35.84 34.08 -5.95
N VAL A 921 -36.41 34.77 -6.93
CA VAL A 921 -35.84 36.00 -7.50
C VAL A 921 -36.46 37.24 -6.84
N PRO A 922 -35.69 38.25 -6.42
CA PRO A 922 -36.24 39.52 -5.95
C PRO A 922 -37.22 40.17 -6.95
N GLY A 923 -38.45 40.51 -6.53
CA GLY A 923 -39.45 41.21 -7.37
C GLY A 923 -40.57 40.33 -7.95
N ASP A 924 -41.37 40.86 -8.88
CA ASP A 924 -42.41 40.11 -9.62
C ASP A 924 -41.81 39.55 -10.91
N VAL A 925 -41.32 38.32 -10.84
CA VAL A 925 -40.53 37.69 -11.91
C VAL A 925 -41.23 36.44 -12.44
N TRP A 926 -41.33 36.40 -13.77
CA TRP A 926 -41.89 35.28 -14.53
C TRP A 926 -40.81 34.66 -15.43
N MET A 927 -40.63 33.35 -15.30
CA MET A 927 -39.65 32.54 -16.03
C MET A 927 -40.34 31.79 -17.18
N ALA A 928 -39.78 31.84 -18.39
CA ALA A 928 -40.28 31.03 -19.51
C ALA A 928 -39.94 29.56 -19.27
N VAL A 929 -40.92 28.66 -19.43
CA VAL A 929 -40.75 27.21 -19.20
C VAL A 929 -41.23 26.38 -20.38
N GLY A 930 -40.60 25.22 -20.58
CA GLY A 930 -40.79 24.33 -21.73
C GLY A 930 -42.03 23.44 -21.66
N ASP A 931 -42.90 23.60 -20.66
CA ASP A 931 -44.11 22.79 -20.50
C ASP A 931 -45.06 22.90 -21.70
N ARG A 932 -45.16 24.10 -22.30
CA ARG A 932 -45.92 24.38 -23.53
C ARG A 932 -45.58 25.80 -24.05
N PRO A 933 -45.92 26.12 -25.32
CA PRO A 933 -45.76 27.48 -25.84
C PRO A 933 -46.45 28.54 -24.99
N ASN A 934 -45.74 29.63 -24.76
CA ASN A 934 -46.15 30.75 -23.91
C ASN A 934 -46.42 30.39 -22.44
N ALA A 935 -45.73 29.39 -21.89
CA ALA A 935 -45.80 29.06 -20.47
C ALA A 935 -44.82 29.91 -19.66
N TRP A 936 -45.35 30.57 -18.63
CA TRP A 936 -44.60 31.47 -17.74
C TRP A 936 -44.84 31.11 -16.29
N LEU A 937 -43.78 30.80 -15.57
CA LEU A 937 -43.77 30.33 -14.19
C LEU A 937 -43.38 31.44 -13.23
N SER A 938 -44.14 31.63 -12.15
CA SER A 938 -43.80 32.61 -11.12
C SER A 938 -42.66 32.12 -10.24
N VAL A 939 -41.58 32.90 -10.17
CA VAL A 939 -40.39 32.62 -9.33
C VAL A 939 -39.98 33.82 -8.47
N GLY A 940 -40.79 34.89 -8.49
CA GLY A 940 -40.50 36.17 -7.88
C GLY A 940 -40.97 36.29 -6.43
N THR A 941 -40.21 36.98 -5.58
CA THR A 941 -40.50 37.18 -4.15
C THR A 941 -41.57 38.23 -3.83
N LEU A 942 -42.07 39.01 -4.80
CA LEU A 942 -43.03 40.10 -4.50
C LEU A 942 -44.34 39.60 -3.87
N TYR A 943 -44.73 38.35 -4.13
CA TYR A 943 -45.87 37.69 -3.51
C TYR A 943 -45.40 36.40 -2.83
N ALA A 944 -44.56 36.55 -1.81
CA ALA A 944 -43.72 35.51 -1.18
C ALA A 944 -44.46 34.26 -0.63
N ASP A 945 -45.79 34.19 -0.71
CA ASP A 945 -46.58 33.21 0.03
C ASP A 945 -47.90 32.80 -0.67
N ALA A 946 -48.25 33.33 -1.85
CA ALA A 946 -49.53 33.01 -2.49
C ALA A 946 -49.49 32.59 -3.97
N ARG A 947 -48.34 32.65 -4.66
CA ARG A 947 -48.26 32.45 -6.13
C ARG A 947 -46.98 31.77 -6.63
N GLN A 948 -46.14 31.22 -5.75
CA GLN A 948 -44.86 30.61 -6.15
C GLN A 948 -45.08 29.36 -6.99
N CYS A 949 -44.21 29.12 -7.97
CA CYS A 949 -44.24 27.91 -8.81
C CYS A 949 -45.59 27.66 -9.52
N ARG A 950 -46.43 28.69 -9.66
CA ARG A 950 -47.67 28.66 -10.45
C ARG A 950 -47.43 29.23 -11.83
N LEU A 951 -48.06 28.62 -12.82
CA LEU A 951 -48.08 29.19 -14.17
C LEU A 951 -48.97 30.44 -14.19
N HIS A 952 -48.69 31.36 -15.10
CA HIS A 952 -49.45 32.60 -15.24
C HIS A 952 -50.94 32.33 -15.50
N GLU A 953 -51.26 31.29 -16.27
CA GLU A 953 -52.64 30.88 -16.54
C GLU A 953 -53.35 30.33 -15.30
N GLU A 954 -52.66 29.61 -14.43
CA GLU A 954 -53.21 29.09 -13.18
C GLU A 954 -53.50 30.24 -12.21
N THR A 955 -52.77 31.35 -12.37
CA THR A 955 -52.89 32.54 -11.51
C THR A 955 -53.93 33.54 -12.03
N TYR A 956 -54.04 33.71 -13.35
CA TYR A 956 -54.84 34.78 -13.97
C TYR A 956 -55.86 34.28 -15.01
N GLY A 957 -56.05 32.96 -15.14
CA GLY A 957 -57.03 32.34 -16.03
C GLY A 957 -56.64 32.26 -17.51
N ALA A 958 -55.51 32.85 -17.91
CA ALA A 958 -54.98 32.78 -19.28
C ALA A 958 -53.46 32.99 -19.33
N ALA A 959 -52.83 32.50 -20.40
CA ALA A 959 -51.44 32.82 -20.72
C ALA A 959 -51.29 34.34 -20.96
N PRO A 960 -50.12 34.93 -20.66
CA PRO A 960 -49.95 36.37 -20.77
C PRO A 960 -49.95 36.82 -22.23
N ALA A 961 -50.69 37.90 -22.52
CA ALA A 961 -50.70 38.53 -23.84
C ALA A 961 -49.32 39.07 -24.27
N TRP A 962 -48.45 39.38 -23.30
CA TRP A 962 -47.08 39.85 -23.52
C TRP A 962 -46.05 38.72 -23.77
N GLY A 963 -46.44 37.46 -23.64
CA GLY A 963 -45.47 36.37 -23.55
C GLY A 963 -45.02 35.75 -24.88
N LEU A 964 -45.64 36.08 -26.02
CA LEU A 964 -45.28 35.51 -27.33
C LEU A 964 -44.40 36.42 -28.19
N ASP A 965 -44.65 37.73 -28.20
CA ASP A 965 -43.94 38.73 -29.02
C ASP A 965 -43.43 39.90 -28.16
N LYS A 966 -42.37 40.59 -28.60
CA LYS A 966 -41.89 41.85 -28.00
C LYS A 966 -42.94 42.96 -28.19
N GLY A 967 -43.94 43.01 -27.30
CA GLY A 967 -44.95 44.06 -27.31
C GLY A 967 -44.35 45.44 -27.00
N PRO A 968 -44.86 46.52 -27.63
CA PRO A 968 -44.43 47.89 -27.31
C PRO A 968 -44.93 48.26 -25.91
N GLU A 969 -44.11 49.01 -25.18
CA GLU A 969 -44.32 49.47 -23.82
C GLU A 969 -45.77 49.89 -23.54
N LEU A 970 -46.46 49.12 -22.69
CA LEU A 970 -47.62 49.61 -21.94
C LEU A 970 -47.33 49.42 -20.45
N ALA A 971 -47.04 50.56 -19.82
CA ALA A 971 -46.73 50.71 -18.42
C ALA A 971 -47.93 50.34 -17.53
N VAL A 972 -47.76 49.32 -16.69
CA VAL A 972 -48.30 49.26 -15.31
C VAL A 972 -47.26 48.54 -14.46
N ALA A 973 -46.96 49.09 -13.29
CA ALA A 973 -45.85 48.73 -12.41
C ALA A 973 -45.68 47.21 -12.13
N ALA A 974 -44.40 46.81 -12.10
CA ALA A 974 -43.86 45.57 -11.53
C ALA A 974 -44.30 44.24 -12.17
N ARG A 975 -43.80 43.91 -13.37
CA ARG A 975 -43.58 42.52 -13.84
C ARG A 975 -42.33 42.48 -14.72
N VAL A 976 -41.29 41.75 -14.31
CA VAL A 976 -40.04 41.63 -15.07
C VAL A 976 -39.98 40.21 -15.68
N PRO A 977 -40.11 40.05 -17.01
CA PRO A 977 -39.72 38.81 -17.67
C PRO A 977 -38.21 38.70 -17.51
N GLY A 978 -37.68 37.65 -16.87
CA GLY A 978 -36.31 37.78 -16.34
C GLY A 978 -35.45 36.53 -16.27
N ALA A 979 -35.96 35.33 -16.54
CA ALA A 979 -35.13 34.14 -16.40
C ALA A 979 -35.47 33.07 -17.44
N VAL A 980 -34.42 32.42 -17.96
CA VAL A 980 -34.48 31.29 -18.89
C VAL A 980 -33.51 30.24 -18.36
N VAL A 981 -33.99 29.02 -18.15
CA VAL A 981 -33.15 27.88 -17.77
C VAL A 981 -33.15 26.89 -18.93
N CYS A 982 -31.97 26.57 -19.46
CA CYS A 982 -31.81 25.57 -20.50
C CYS A 982 -31.20 24.29 -19.90
N LEU A 983 -31.76 23.13 -20.21
CA LEU A 983 -31.33 21.83 -19.70
C LEU A 983 -31.03 20.86 -20.86
N PRO A 984 -30.23 19.81 -20.64
CA PRO A 984 -30.04 18.76 -21.65
C PRO A 984 -31.39 18.15 -22.11
N PRO A 985 -31.48 17.61 -23.34
CA PRO A 985 -32.73 17.07 -23.89
C PRO A 985 -33.34 15.87 -23.13
N ASN A 986 -32.65 15.27 -22.16
CA ASN A 986 -33.15 14.18 -21.30
C ASN A 986 -32.84 14.46 -19.84
#